data_AF-A0AAV3XGQ5-F1
#
_entry.id   AF-A0AAV3XGQ5-F1
#
_cell.length_a   1.000
_cell.length_b   1.000
_cell.length_c   1.000
_cell.angle_alpha   90.00
_cell.angle_beta   90.00
_cell.angle_gamma   90.00
#
_symmetry.space_group_name_H-M   'P 1'
#
loop_
_entity.id
_entity.type
_entity.pdbx_description
1 polymer ?
#
loop_
_entity_poly.entity_id
_entity_poly.type
_entity_poly.pdbx_seq_one_letter_code
_entity_poly.pdbx_strand_id
1 'polypeptide(L)'
;MSQANSLGKVIQEIDTKTRDQKAKSLSYDEKIVIIDKKKWKVIPKKPLLGGDIAFYLVCNTNDPANIAERQASPYYLTYFVTGEKLGIAITYWASCAAGNEEKVIESLCRGKTVGEALDKKIEKWIADFTKNDAAGFLDNYDVQLAKLREYVKIKVKEDVGINIELKLAFEKEAKLESFPIPSFPMEVNVSDCDDTLELQIQTELIVDPKNKVKAIFNDVKDARKWPELVRLFKREVKSYLLQYITIDQFSYELKDTVRDQLVTHLDSVLVNYGRKVGYLSLSSNAVASARQLVPIKCNVECEVQKYSEPIYVETTILMLPLNTARYKPNEGLKLEEWVESELEKIIKPLMLKKKYIDVLCNFEDVAEEIKKQMQYEAKSIGYAVNQIVSIPYLEHLELKENFDIEVTEKHLATNDANVKVILSVSATAKIADFTKIQDYLKPKADIKKLVEDTIYRTTSQLLNNISPERYYMRFYHPGVDEKGRQETASVEAELISAIKQELKAGFTADVSRITIHVHDTEIAKHFKKLYGKIGSFEVHVSSLADIEEAVTFRGDFQIEGVETNSWYTFQARQPEIEDISQSIERRLNSRLSTFTKDDLQYTNLEYLSLIENLINQWATDSVVEQFGLKIRISNLQRTRTQQELLLAGEKQKVLDVQRQARLKQLEAQSQIHSTTYEFKLRELNKLLARRENLLGHEDDEDEIEALDQRIRTLTEELKIPSLEDAATKVIKPQISQAPSLRELAEKAKLQESKNNPVLDDAPNQDLPELEGNDNQ
;
A
#
# COMPACT_ATOMS: atom_id res chain seq x y z
N MET A 1 88.08 -2.25 -3.85
CA MET A 1 88.35 -3.37 -4.79
C MET A 1 87.04 -3.57 -5.55
N SER A 2 86.90 -3.45 -6.87
CA SER A 2 87.79 -3.65 -8.02
C SER A 2 88.30 -2.36 -8.67
N GLN A 3 89.55 -2.39 -9.13
CA GLN A 3 90.05 -1.39 -10.07
C GLN A 3 89.30 -1.54 -11.39
N ALA A 4 88.63 -0.44 -11.77
CA ALA A 4 88.49 0.07 -13.13
C ALA A 4 88.38 -0.98 -14.25
N ASN A 5 87.14 -1.18 -14.72
CA ASN A 5 86.92 -1.54 -16.13
C ASN A 5 87.61 -0.47 -16.98
N SER A 6 88.82 -0.80 -17.39
CA SER A 6 89.61 0.04 -18.28
C SER A 6 88.88 0.12 -19.61
N LEU A 7 89.09 1.20 -20.35
CA LEU A 7 88.78 1.25 -21.78
C LEU A 7 89.50 0.13 -22.57
N GLY A 8 90.30 -0.72 -21.92
CA GLY A 8 91.01 -1.90 -22.42
C GLY A 8 90.20 -2.88 -23.25
N LYS A 9 88.88 -3.01 -23.01
CA LYS A 9 88.01 -3.83 -23.88
C LYS A 9 87.82 -3.26 -25.28
N VAL A 10 87.99 -1.95 -25.44
CA VAL A 10 87.83 -1.23 -26.71
C VAL A 10 89.18 -0.75 -27.23
N ILE A 11 90.11 -0.37 -26.35
CA ILE A 11 91.42 0.18 -26.68
C ILE A 11 92.46 -0.31 -25.66
N GLN A 12 93.45 -1.06 -26.12
CA GLN A 12 94.55 -1.56 -25.30
C GLN A 12 95.90 -1.16 -25.89
N GLU A 13 96.78 -0.53 -25.09
CA GLU A 13 98.19 -0.40 -25.48
C GLU A 13 98.85 -1.78 -25.37
N ILE A 14 99.49 -2.22 -26.45
CA ILE A 14 100.12 -3.54 -26.55
C ILE A 14 101.63 -3.39 -26.81
N ASP A 15 102.42 -4.33 -26.29
CA ASP A 15 103.85 -4.35 -26.56
C ASP A 15 104.16 -4.88 -27.97
N THR A 16 105.43 -4.81 -28.37
CA THR A 16 105.84 -5.26 -29.72
C THR A 16 105.63 -6.77 -29.92
N LYS A 17 105.81 -7.59 -28.88
CA LYS A 17 105.63 -9.06 -28.96
C LYS A 17 104.16 -9.41 -29.13
N THR A 18 103.29 -8.81 -28.32
CA THR A 18 101.83 -8.97 -28.42
C THR A 18 101.33 -8.53 -29.78
N ARG A 19 101.86 -7.42 -30.31
CA ARG A 19 101.54 -6.95 -31.66
C ARG A 19 101.92 -7.97 -32.73
N ASP A 20 103.13 -8.54 -32.68
CA ASP A 20 103.59 -9.51 -33.68
C ASP A 20 102.81 -10.83 -33.64
N GLN A 21 102.32 -11.21 -32.45
CA GLN A 21 101.41 -12.35 -32.28
C GLN A 21 100.03 -12.05 -32.86
N LYS A 22 99.40 -10.95 -32.43
CA LYS A 22 98.05 -10.57 -32.85
C LYS A 22 97.95 -10.24 -34.34
N ALA A 23 98.98 -9.65 -34.95
CA ALA A 23 98.98 -9.33 -36.37
C ALA A 23 98.77 -10.56 -37.29
N LYS A 24 99.03 -11.78 -36.81
CA LYS A 24 98.80 -13.03 -37.54
C LYS A 24 97.37 -13.56 -37.42
N SER A 25 96.55 -13.01 -36.52
CA SER A 25 95.24 -13.54 -36.14
C SER A 25 94.21 -12.43 -35.91
N LEU A 26 94.34 -11.29 -36.59
CA LEU A 26 93.38 -10.18 -36.46
C LEU A 26 92.03 -10.58 -37.03
N SER A 27 90.98 -10.42 -36.23
CA SER A 27 89.59 -10.52 -36.66
C SER A 27 89.12 -9.21 -37.30
N TYR A 28 87.94 -9.24 -37.93
CA TYR A 28 87.37 -8.08 -38.65
C TYR A 28 86.88 -6.95 -37.70
N ASP A 29 86.80 -7.24 -36.41
CA ASP A 29 86.45 -6.30 -35.34
C ASP A 29 87.67 -5.75 -34.60
N GLU A 30 88.89 -6.20 -34.91
CA GLU A 30 90.13 -5.74 -34.29
C GLU A 30 91.02 -4.97 -35.28
N LYS A 31 91.64 -3.86 -34.84
CA LYS A 31 92.63 -3.11 -35.63
C LYS A 31 93.83 -2.70 -34.79
N ILE A 32 95.04 -2.94 -35.31
CA ILE A 32 96.28 -2.46 -34.69
C ILE A 32 96.61 -1.08 -35.26
N VAL A 33 96.66 -0.09 -34.40
CA VAL A 33 97.01 1.29 -34.72
C VAL A 33 98.41 1.61 -34.23
N ILE A 34 99.25 2.18 -35.10
CA ILE A 34 100.64 2.55 -34.80
C ILE A 34 100.71 4.06 -34.62
N ILE A 35 101.25 4.51 -33.49
CA ILE A 35 101.42 5.94 -33.17
C ILE A 35 102.90 6.29 -33.13
N ASP A 36 103.27 7.40 -33.76
CA ASP A 36 104.53 8.12 -33.51
C ASP A 36 104.37 8.94 -32.21
N LYS A 37 105.07 8.56 -31.13
CA LYS A 37 104.96 9.22 -29.81
C LYS A 37 105.51 10.66 -29.82
N LYS A 38 106.33 11.05 -30.80
CA LYS A 38 106.82 12.43 -30.91
C LYS A 38 105.78 13.35 -31.54
N LYS A 39 105.09 12.87 -32.58
CA LYS A 39 104.08 13.65 -33.33
C LYS A 39 102.66 13.44 -32.83
N TRP A 40 102.42 12.38 -32.06
CA TRP A 40 101.11 11.91 -31.65
C TRP A 40 100.14 11.77 -32.83
N LYS A 41 100.64 11.17 -33.93
CA LYS A 41 99.89 10.91 -35.15
C LYS A 41 99.98 9.43 -35.53
N VAL A 42 98.92 8.93 -36.15
CA VAL A 42 98.91 7.57 -36.70
C VAL A 42 99.90 7.52 -37.87
N ILE A 43 100.66 6.43 -37.92
CA ILE A 43 101.55 6.12 -39.04
C ILE A 43 101.13 4.79 -39.67
N PRO A 44 101.16 4.66 -41.01
CA PRO A 44 100.67 3.47 -41.68
C PRO A 44 101.56 2.24 -41.46
N LYS A 45 102.85 2.43 -41.19
CA LYS A 45 103.85 1.36 -41.00
C LYS A 45 104.93 1.77 -40.00
N LYS A 46 105.53 0.77 -39.34
CA LYS A 46 106.68 0.95 -38.43
C LYS A 46 107.91 1.44 -39.24
N PRO A 47 108.61 2.50 -38.81
CA PRO A 47 109.83 2.97 -39.49
C PRO A 47 110.98 1.97 -39.36
N LEU A 48 111.81 1.87 -40.40
CA LEU A 48 112.92 0.90 -40.52
C LEU A 48 114.13 1.22 -39.64
N LEU A 49 114.31 2.49 -39.24
CA LEU A 49 115.38 2.96 -38.36
C LEU A 49 114.76 3.76 -37.21
N GLY A 50 115.10 3.39 -35.98
CA GLY A 50 114.80 4.06 -34.70
C GLY A 50 113.61 5.04 -34.64
N GLY A 51 112.58 4.72 -33.86
CA GLY A 51 111.46 5.62 -33.60
C GLY A 51 110.79 5.31 -32.27
N ASP A 52 110.36 6.35 -31.55
CA ASP A 52 109.56 6.21 -30.34
C ASP A 52 108.10 5.99 -30.75
N ILE A 53 107.63 4.75 -30.67
CA ILE A 53 106.33 4.32 -31.19
C ILE A 53 105.53 3.57 -30.13
N ALA A 54 104.20 3.67 -30.22
CA ALA A 54 103.26 2.82 -29.47
C ALA A 54 102.38 2.02 -30.44
N PHE A 55 101.94 0.86 -29.96
CA PHE A 55 100.95 0.03 -30.63
C PHE A 55 99.69 -0.03 -29.78
N TYR A 56 98.54 0.19 -30.40
CA TYR A 56 97.24 0.07 -29.76
C TYR A 56 96.40 -0.96 -30.51
N LEU A 57 95.80 -1.90 -29.78
CA LEU A 57 94.73 -2.76 -30.28
C LEU A 57 93.40 -2.04 -30.05
N VAL A 58 92.63 -1.83 -31.10
CA VAL A 58 91.29 -1.24 -31.03
C VAL A 58 90.26 -2.27 -31.46
N CYS A 59 89.30 -2.55 -30.59
CA CYS A 59 88.17 -3.42 -30.86
C CYS A 59 86.94 -2.56 -31.21
N ASN A 60 86.27 -2.86 -32.32
CA ASN A 60 85.19 -2.04 -32.88
C ASN A 60 83.82 -2.74 -32.82
N THR A 61 82.77 -2.02 -33.19
CA THR A 61 81.37 -2.48 -33.09
C THR A 61 80.97 -3.59 -34.07
N ASN A 62 81.89 -4.12 -34.88
CA ASN A 62 81.62 -5.31 -35.68
C ASN A 62 81.41 -6.55 -34.79
N ASP A 63 81.89 -6.54 -33.55
CA ASP A 63 81.39 -7.36 -32.45
C ASP A 63 80.62 -6.45 -31.45
N PRO A 64 79.31 -6.68 -31.23
CA PRO A 64 78.53 -5.89 -30.28
C PRO A 64 78.97 -6.03 -28.82
N ALA A 65 79.77 -7.05 -28.48
CA ALA A 65 80.34 -7.22 -27.14
C ALA A 65 81.51 -6.27 -26.83
N ASN A 66 82.04 -5.56 -27.84
CA ASN A 66 83.14 -4.60 -27.71
C ASN A 66 82.69 -3.26 -27.10
N ILE A 67 82.20 -3.33 -25.86
CA ILE A 67 81.75 -2.20 -25.06
C ILE A 67 82.54 -2.15 -23.75
N ALA A 68 83.10 -0.99 -23.41
CA ALA A 68 83.75 -0.73 -22.14
C ALA A 68 82.88 0.17 -21.25
N GLU A 69 82.56 -0.31 -20.05
CA GLU A 69 81.99 0.52 -19.00
C GLU A 69 83.09 1.24 -18.23
N ARG A 70 82.93 2.52 -17.93
CA ARG A 70 83.86 3.28 -17.10
C ARG A 70 83.15 4.26 -16.21
N GLN A 71 83.60 4.35 -14.96
CA GLN A 71 83.22 5.38 -14.01
C GLN A 71 84.36 6.39 -13.92
N ALA A 72 84.09 7.63 -14.34
CA ALA A 72 85.06 8.72 -14.28
C ALA A 72 85.02 9.42 -12.91
N SER A 73 86.01 10.28 -12.66
CA SER A 73 85.98 11.16 -11.50
C SER A 73 84.75 12.08 -11.55
N PRO A 74 84.10 12.37 -10.41
CA PRO A 74 82.98 13.28 -10.38
C PRO A 74 83.39 14.68 -10.84
N TYR A 75 82.54 15.32 -11.64
CA TYR A 75 82.71 16.72 -12.00
C TYR A 75 82.01 17.62 -10.98
N TYR A 76 82.75 18.57 -10.40
CA TYR A 76 82.20 19.48 -9.39
C TYR A 76 81.78 20.80 -10.02
N LEU A 77 80.48 21.05 -10.03
CA LEU A 77 79.88 22.33 -10.43
C LEU A 77 79.77 23.24 -9.21
N THR A 78 80.34 24.44 -9.27
CA THR A 78 80.20 25.43 -8.19
C THR A 78 78.92 26.23 -8.40
N TYR A 79 78.02 26.22 -7.42
CA TYR A 79 76.86 27.10 -7.43
C TYR A 79 77.26 28.47 -6.89
N PHE A 80 77.34 29.46 -7.77
CA PHE A 80 77.87 30.79 -7.42
C PHE A 80 77.07 31.52 -6.34
N VAL A 81 75.77 31.24 -6.21
CA VAL A 81 74.91 31.90 -5.22
C VAL A 81 75.27 31.50 -3.79
N THR A 82 75.56 30.22 -3.56
CA THR A 82 75.86 29.70 -2.20
C THR A 82 77.35 29.39 -1.99
N GLY A 83 78.14 29.34 -3.06
CA GLY A 83 79.52 28.86 -3.06
C GLY A 83 79.65 27.34 -2.88
N GLU A 84 78.53 26.61 -2.76
CA GLU A 84 78.55 25.16 -2.58
C GLU A 84 78.91 24.43 -3.89
N LYS A 85 79.61 23.31 -3.77
CA LYS A 85 80.00 22.46 -4.91
C LYS A 85 79.08 21.26 -5.01
N LEU A 86 78.59 21.00 -6.21
CA LEU A 86 77.70 19.90 -6.54
C LEU A 86 78.45 18.90 -7.44
N GLY A 87 78.67 17.70 -6.91
CA GLY A 87 79.32 16.62 -7.66
C GLY A 87 78.36 15.93 -8.60
N ILE A 88 78.72 15.85 -9.88
CA ILE A 88 78.07 15.06 -10.92
C ILE A 88 78.88 13.79 -11.11
N ALA A 89 78.32 12.65 -10.72
CA ALA A 89 78.87 11.33 -11.01
C ALA A 89 78.74 11.04 -12.50
N ILE A 90 79.83 10.59 -13.11
CA ILE A 90 79.93 10.31 -14.54
C ILE A 90 80.20 8.83 -14.74
N THR A 91 79.26 8.13 -15.37
CA THR A 91 79.43 6.75 -15.82
C THR A 91 79.10 6.66 -17.30
N TYR A 92 79.93 5.98 -18.08
CA TYR A 92 79.66 5.81 -19.50
C TYR A 92 80.01 4.40 -20.00
N TRP A 93 79.31 4.01 -21.07
CA TRP A 93 79.63 2.85 -21.89
C TRP A 93 80.15 3.34 -23.22
N ALA A 94 81.36 2.94 -23.58
CA ALA A 94 82.06 3.38 -24.79
C ALA A 94 82.23 2.22 -25.78
N SER A 95 82.09 2.51 -27.07
CA SER A 95 82.40 1.60 -28.18
C SER A 95 83.01 2.36 -29.36
N CYS A 96 83.84 1.70 -30.16
CA CYS A 96 84.46 2.30 -31.35
C CYS A 96 83.71 1.85 -32.61
N ALA A 97 83.14 2.77 -33.39
CA ALA A 97 82.54 2.40 -34.67
C ALA A 97 83.62 1.93 -35.65
N ALA A 98 83.32 0.90 -36.45
CA ALA A 98 84.23 0.44 -37.49
C ALA A 98 84.65 1.60 -38.42
N GLY A 99 85.96 1.75 -38.65
CA GLY A 99 86.55 2.83 -39.44
C GLY A 99 87.00 4.06 -38.65
N ASN A 100 86.65 4.18 -37.36
CA ASN A 100 87.09 5.29 -36.50
C ASN A 100 88.34 4.96 -35.66
N GLU A 101 88.92 3.77 -35.79
CA GLU A 101 89.92 3.26 -34.84
C GLU A 101 91.16 4.16 -34.77
N GLU A 102 91.62 4.67 -35.91
CA GLU A 102 92.78 5.58 -35.98
C GLU A 102 92.49 6.92 -35.30
N LYS A 103 91.32 7.50 -35.60
CA LYS A 103 90.85 8.77 -35.01
C LYS A 103 90.76 8.68 -33.49
N VAL A 104 90.23 7.57 -32.99
CA VAL A 104 90.09 7.31 -31.55
C VAL A 104 91.46 7.33 -30.85
N ILE A 105 92.46 6.67 -31.43
CA ILE A 105 93.81 6.66 -30.87
C ILE A 105 94.46 8.05 -30.97
N GLU A 106 94.40 8.74 -32.11
CA GLU A 106 94.97 10.09 -32.24
C GLU A 106 94.39 11.05 -31.19
N SER A 107 93.09 10.94 -30.91
CA SER A 107 92.41 11.78 -29.95
C SER A 107 92.72 11.44 -28.48
N LEU A 108 93.07 10.20 -28.14
CA LEU A 108 93.21 9.74 -26.74
C LEU A 108 94.63 9.34 -26.31
N CYS A 109 95.56 9.13 -27.25
CA CYS A 109 96.91 8.62 -26.96
C CYS A 109 97.77 9.58 -26.10
N ARG A 110 97.41 10.86 -26.01
CA ARG A 110 98.17 11.89 -25.26
C ARG A 110 97.99 11.84 -23.73
N GLY A 111 97.11 10.98 -23.22
CA GLY A 111 96.87 10.82 -21.78
C GLY A 111 97.81 9.80 -21.13
N LYS A 112 97.86 9.83 -19.78
CA LYS A 112 98.54 8.78 -18.99
C LYS A 112 97.92 7.41 -19.21
N THR A 113 96.60 7.37 -19.39
CA THR A 113 95.87 6.24 -19.98
C THR A 113 94.83 6.77 -20.96
N VAL A 114 94.42 5.95 -21.92
CA VAL A 114 93.38 6.29 -22.92
C VAL A 114 92.06 6.66 -22.24
N GLY A 115 91.69 5.97 -21.16
CA GLY A 115 90.48 6.28 -20.41
C GLY A 115 90.57 7.59 -19.64
N GLU A 116 91.71 7.91 -19.02
CA GLU A 116 91.88 9.23 -18.37
C GLU A 116 91.86 10.38 -19.39
N ALA A 117 92.33 10.14 -20.62
CA ALA A 117 92.23 11.13 -21.69
C ALA A 117 90.77 11.41 -22.08
N LEU A 118 89.93 10.36 -22.14
CA LEU A 118 88.51 10.51 -22.43
C LEU A 118 87.78 11.19 -21.26
N ASP A 119 88.06 10.79 -20.01
CA ASP A 119 87.49 11.41 -18.81
C ASP A 119 87.75 12.93 -18.79
N LYS A 120 89.00 13.36 -19.02
CA LYS A 120 89.36 14.79 -19.08
C LYS A 120 88.65 15.55 -20.20
N LYS A 121 88.41 14.91 -21.35
CA LYS A 121 87.63 15.53 -22.44
C LYS A 121 86.16 15.67 -22.06
N ILE A 122 85.57 14.65 -21.45
CA ILE A 122 84.19 14.68 -20.93
C ILE A 122 84.04 15.77 -19.88
N GLU A 123 84.95 15.85 -18.90
CA GLU A 123 84.98 16.91 -17.89
C GLU A 123 85.07 18.30 -18.54
N LYS A 124 85.91 18.46 -19.56
CA LYS A 124 86.01 19.73 -20.31
C LYS A 124 84.70 20.08 -21.01
N TRP A 125 84.05 19.15 -21.69
CA TRP A 125 82.79 19.42 -22.37
C TRP A 125 81.66 19.71 -21.39
N ILE A 126 81.62 19.04 -20.23
CA ILE A 126 80.69 19.38 -19.15
C ILE A 126 80.96 20.81 -18.68
N ALA A 127 82.22 21.17 -18.44
CA ALA A 127 82.59 22.53 -18.05
C ALA A 127 82.21 23.57 -19.10
N ASP A 128 82.44 23.30 -20.39
CA ASP A 128 82.10 24.20 -21.49
C ASP A 128 80.58 24.40 -21.60
N PHE A 129 79.78 23.34 -21.38
CA PHE A 129 78.32 23.41 -21.38
C PHE A 129 77.78 24.26 -20.23
N THR A 130 78.38 24.15 -19.04
CA THR A 130 77.90 24.83 -17.83
C THR A 130 78.53 26.21 -17.60
N LYS A 131 79.54 26.60 -18.39
CA LYS A 131 80.37 27.80 -18.17
C LYS A 131 79.58 29.11 -18.08
N ASN A 132 78.53 29.24 -18.91
CA ASN A 132 77.82 30.50 -19.09
C ASN A 132 76.49 30.59 -18.33
N ASP A 133 75.98 29.47 -17.80
CA ASP A 133 74.69 29.43 -17.11
C ASP A 133 74.60 28.28 -16.09
N ALA A 134 75.50 28.30 -15.10
CA ALA A 134 75.49 27.32 -14.02
C ALA A 134 74.20 27.40 -13.16
N ALA A 135 73.61 28.59 -13.02
CA ALA A 135 72.37 28.78 -12.27
C ALA A 135 71.15 28.21 -13.01
N GLY A 136 70.97 28.56 -14.29
CA GLY A 136 69.89 28.01 -15.11
C GLY A 136 70.03 26.52 -15.38
N PHE A 137 71.27 25.98 -15.36
CA PHE A 137 71.51 24.54 -15.35
C PHE A 137 70.88 23.86 -14.13
N LEU A 138 71.00 24.47 -12.95
CA LEU A 138 70.51 23.90 -11.68
C LEU A 138 68.99 24.08 -11.52
N ASP A 139 68.44 25.21 -11.94
CA ASP A 139 67.00 25.49 -11.83
C ASP A 139 66.15 24.59 -12.75
N ASN A 140 66.70 24.14 -13.88
CA ASN A 140 66.02 23.26 -14.84
C ASN A 140 66.79 21.95 -15.04
N TYR A 141 67.32 21.39 -13.95
CA TYR A 141 68.28 20.31 -14.01
C TYR A 141 67.87 19.12 -14.87
N ASP A 142 66.67 18.57 -14.72
CA ASP A 142 66.29 17.37 -15.49
C ASP A 142 66.34 17.62 -17.01
N VAL A 143 65.87 18.79 -17.44
CA VAL A 143 65.89 19.21 -18.85
C VAL A 143 67.33 19.49 -19.31
N GLN A 144 68.12 20.16 -18.47
CA GLN A 144 69.48 20.56 -18.81
C GLN A 144 70.46 19.38 -18.77
N LEU A 145 70.22 18.40 -17.92
CA LEU A 145 70.96 17.14 -17.83
C LEU A 145 70.75 16.30 -19.09
N ALA A 146 69.52 16.22 -19.61
CA ALA A 146 69.25 15.56 -20.87
C ALA A 146 69.99 16.24 -22.04
N LYS A 147 69.97 17.58 -22.10
CA LYS A 147 70.72 18.36 -23.09
C LYS A 147 72.24 18.16 -22.96
N LEU A 148 72.76 18.15 -21.73
CA LEU A 148 74.17 17.91 -21.46
C LEU A 148 74.60 16.51 -21.90
N ARG A 149 73.78 15.48 -21.64
CA ARG A 149 74.05 14.10 -22.08
C ARG A 149 74.18 14.03 -23.60
N GLU A 150 73.26 14.64 -24.32
CA GLU A 150 73.30 14.64 -25.78
C GLU A 150 74.47 15.48 -26.31
N TYR A 151 74.74 16.64 -25.72
CA TYR A 151 75.89 17.48 -26.08
C TYR A 151 77.22 16.73 -25.95
N VAL A 152 77.46 16.08 -24.81
CA VAL A 152 78.68 15.30 -24.57
C VAL A 152 78.74 14.12 -25.53
N LYS A 153 77.64 13.42 -25.78
CA LYS A 153 77.57 12.29 -26.73
C LYS A 153 77.95 12.72 -28.14
N ILE A 154 77.42 13.85 -28.63
CA ILE A 154 77.77 14.43 -29.93
C ILE A 154 79.26 14.77 -29.97
N LYS A 155 79.78 15.46 -28.95
CA LYS A 155 81.19 15.85 -28.88
C LYS A 155 82.14 14.66 -28.85
N VAL A 156 81.80 13.59 -28.11
CA VAL A 156 82.63 12.37 -28.09
C VAL A 156 82.67 11.72 -29.47
N LYS A 157 81.54 11.66 -30.17
CA LYS A 157 81.48 11.09 -31.52
C LYS A 157 82.25 11.95 -32.54
N GLU A 158 82.07 13.26 -32.51
CA GLU A 158 82.68 14.21 -33.45
C GLU A 158 84.18 14.38 -33.21
N ASP A 159 84.62 14.56 -31.96
CA ASP A 159 86.01 14.90 -31.64
C ASP A 159 86.88 13.66 -31.41
N VAL A 160 86.30 12.53 -31.02
CA VAL A 160 87.04 11.30 -30.69
C VAL A 160 86.72 10.14 -31.62
N GLY A 161 85.48 10.03 -32.11
CA GLY A 161 85.05 8.89 -32.95
C GLY A 161 84.53 7.68 -32.16
N ILE A 162 84.30 7.85 -30.85
CA ILE A 162 83.69 6.85 -29.97
C ILE A 162 82.17 7.09 -29.91
N ASN A 163 81.39 6.01 -29.89
CA ASN A 163 79.99 6.05 -29.50
C ASN A 163 79.90 5.85 -27.98
N ILE A 164 79.19 6.74 -27.29
CA ILE A 164 78.95 6.60 -25.86
C ILE A 164 77.48 6.57 -25.49
N GLU A 165 77.18 5.83 -24.43
CA GLU A 165 76.00 5.99 -23.61
C GLU A 165 76.42 6.60 -22.27
N LEU A 166 75.82 7.73 -21.88
CA LEU A 166 76.25 8.53 -20.74
C LEU A 166 75.19 8.55 -19.65
N LYS A 167 75.56 8.11 -18.45
CA LYS A 167 74.77 8.26 -17.23
C LYS A 167 75.41 9.34 -16.36
N LEU A 168 74.67 10.44 -16.19
CA LEU A 168 75.01 11.54 -15.29
C LEU A 168 73.99 11.57 -14.14
N ALA A 169 74.45 11.67 -12.90
CA ALA A 169 73.61 11.80 -11.71
C ALA A 169 74.33 12.61 -10.62
N PHE A 170 73.63 13.21 -9.67
CA PHE A 170 74.32 13.85 -8.55
C PHE A 170 74.84 12.82 -7.55
N GLU A 171 76.06 13.02 -7.05
CA GLU A 171 76.68 12.11 -6.06
C GLU A 171 75.83 11.94 -4.78
N LYS A 172 75.08 12.99 -4.43
CA LYS A 172 74.22 13.01 -3.25
C LYS A 172 72.78 12.60 -3.52
N GLU A 173 72.36 12.45 -4.77
CA GLU A 173 70.95 12.13 -5.10
C GLU A 173 70.50 10.81 -4.47
N ALA A 174 71.35 9.78 -4.53
CA ALA A 174 71.07 8.47 -3.92
C ALA A 174 71.05 8.50 -2.38
N LYS A 175 71.49 9.58 -1.75
CA LYS A 175 71.57 9.75 -0.28
C LYS A 175 70.43 10.63 0.27
N LEU A 176 69.60 11.18 -0.61
CA LEU A 176 68.43 11.96 -0.20
C LEU A 176 67.38 11.03 0.39
N GLU A 177 67.26 11.05 1.71
CA GLU A 177 66.24 10.31 2.45
C GLU A 177 65.07 11.21 2.82
N SER A 178 63.92 10.62 3.12
CA SER A 178 62.81 11.32 3.76
C SER A 178 63.13 11.62 5.22
N PHE A 179 62.49 12.65 5.78
CA PHE A 179 62.73 13.08 7.14
C PHE A 179 61.45 13.02 7.98
N PRO A 180 61.34 12.04 8.90
CA PRO A 180 60.22 12.02 9.83
C PRO A 180 60.39 13.14 10.85
N ILE A 181 59.35 13.95 11.02
CA ILE A 181 59.19 14.81 12.18
C ILE A 181 58.33 13.99 13.17
N PRO A 182 58.92 13.51 14.28
CA PRO A 182 58.21 12.65 15.23
C PRO A 182 57.02 13.39 15.83
N SER A 183 56.05 12.66 16.38
CA SER A 183 54.90 13.30 17.03
C SER A 183 55.37 14.22 18.16
N PHE A 184 54.94 15.48 18.14
CA PHE A 184 55.22 16.44 19.21
C PHE A 184 53.99 17.31 19.49
N PRO A 185 53.73 17.67 20.77
CA PRO A 185 52.67 18.60 21.12
C PRO A 185 53.08 20.05 20.84
N MET A 186 52.12 20.88 20.48
CA MET A 186 52.29 22.29 20.21
C MET A 186 51.04 23.06 20.62
N GLU A 187 51.24 24.17 21.32
CA GLU A 187 50.18 25.15 21.58
C GLU A 187 49.95 26.05 20.36
N VAL A 188 48.70 26.12 19.92
CA VAL A 188 48.25 26.88 18.75
C VAL A 188 47.01 27.71 19.08
N ASN A 189 46.83 28.80 18.33
CA ASN A 189 45.66 29.66 18.41
C ASN A 189 45.00 29.66 17.03
N VAL A 190 43.70 29.96 17.00
CA VAL A 190 42.85 29.99 15.81
C VAL A 190 42.27 31.39 15.62
N SER A 191 41.72 31.69 14.44
CA SER A 191 41.41 33.07 14.02
C SER A 191 40.30 33.77 14.82
N ASP A 192 39.40 33.01 15.43
CA ASP A 192 38.18 33.50 16.09
C ASP A 192 38.06 33.05 17.56
N CYS A 193 39.15 32.56 18.16
CA CYS A 193 39.19 32.14 19.56
C CYS A 193 40.53 32.50 20.20
N ASP A 194 40.45 33.18 21.35
CA ASP A 194 41.62 33.60 22.13
C ASP A 194 42.22 32.47 22.98
N ASP A 195 41.51 31.33 23.10
CA ASP A 195 41.98 30.18 23.87
C ASP A 195 43.15 29.47 23.17
N THR A 196 44.13 29.07 23.97
CA THR A 196 45.24 28.23 23.51
C THR A 196 44.78 26.78 23.38
N LEU A 197 44.96 26.19 22.20
CA LEU A 197 44.60 24.80 21.89
C LEU A 197 45.86 23.93 21.82
N GLU A 198 45.77 22.70 22.32
CA GLU A 198 46.84 21.71 22.20
C GLU A 198 46.70 20.94 20.87
N LEU A 199 47.74 20.94 20.05
CA LEU A 199 47.82 20.22 18.79
C LEU A 199 49.02 19.27 18.79
N GLN A 200 48.78 17.98 18.59
CA GLN A 200 49.83 17.01 18.26
C GLN A 200 49.98 16.92 16.74
N ILE A 201 51.23 17.04 16.29
CA ILE A 201 51.58 16.98 14.87
C ILE A 201 52.62 15.90 14.66
N GLN A 202 52.38 15.06 13.65
CA GLN A 202 53.36 14.12 13.12
C GLN A 202 53.38 14.21 11.59
N THR A 203 54.56 14.25 11.00
CA THR A 203 54.70 14.39 9.55
C THR A 203 55.99 13.75 9.06
N GLU A 204 56.10 13.59 7.74
CA GLU A 204 57.34 13.23 7.07
C GLU A 204 57.56 14.20 5.92
N LEU A 205 58.77 14.75 5.83
CA LEU A 205 59.19 15.61 4.74
C LEU A 205 59.94 14.80 3.69
N ILE A 206 59.31 14.59 2.54
CA ILE A 206 59.87 13.86 1.40
C ILE A 206 60.51 14.83 0.40
N VAL A 207 61.38 14.31 -0.45
CA VAL A 207 62.01 15.09 -1.52
C VAL A 207 60.95 15.42 -2.57
N ASP A 208 60.86 16.68 -2.97
CA ASP A 208 60.10 17.06 -4.15
C ASP A 208 60.91 16.71 -5.40
N PRO A 209 60.44 15.78 -6.26
CA PRO A 209 61.15 15.40 -7.47
C PRO A 209 61.49 16.59 -8.38
N LYS A 210 60.63 17.62 -8.42
CA LYS A 210 60.84 18.80 -9.26
C LYS A 210 61.92 19.75 -8.74
N ASN A 211 62.21 19.69 -7.44
CA ASN A 211 63.14 20.59 -6.76
C ASN A 211 64.29 19.83 -6.07
N LYS A 212 64.65 18.63 -6.57
CA LYS A 212 65.72 17.78 -6.02
C LYS A 212 67.04 18.51 -5.78
N VAL A 213 67.42 19.41 -6.68
CA VAL A 213 68.65 20.21 -6.55
C VAL A 213 68.64 21.04 -5.27
N LYS A 214 67.51 21.69 -4.96
CA LYS A 214 67.34 22.44 -3.70
C LYS A 214 67.41 21.53 -2.48
N ALA A 215 66.92 20.30 -2.59
CA ALA A 215 67.03 19.30 -1.51
C ALA A 215 68.47 18.86 -1.25
N ILE A 216 69.33 18.86 -2.27
CA ILE A 216 70.77 18.54 -2.14
C ILE A 216 71.52 19.70 -1.48
N PHE A 217 71.21 20.94 -1.84
CA PHE A 217 71.80 22.12 -1.19
C PHE A 217 71.32 22.26 0.26
N ASN A 218 70.06 21.94 0.51
CA ASN A 218 69.47 21.95 1.85
C ASN A 218 69.51 20.57 2.50
N ASP A 219 70.54 19.78 2.22
CA ASP A 219 70.68 18.45 2.81
C ASP A 219 70.68 18.56 4.35
N VAL A 220 69.64 17.98 4.92
CA VAL A 220 69.25 18.10 6.32
C VAL A 220 70.17 17.27 7.23
N LYS A 221 71.03 16.41 6.65
CA LYS A 221 72.14 15.79 7.38
C LYS A 221 73.20 16.80 7.83
N ASP A 222 73.17 18.05 7.33
CA ASP A 222 73.85 19.17 7.96
C ASP A 222 73.13 19.54 9.28
N ALA A 223 73.79 19.26 10.40
CA ALA A 223 73.27 19.46 11.75
C ALA A 223 72.74 20.88 12.03
N ARG A 224 73.12 21.87 11.22
CA ARG A 224 72.63 23.25 11.32
C ARG A 224 71.31 23.50 10.59
N LYS A 225 71.07 22.82 9.46
CA LYS A 225 69.90 23.10 8.59
C LYS A 225 68.63 22.40 9.08
N TRP A 226 68.75 21.27 9.78
CA TRP A 226 67.59 20.54 10.31
C TRP A 226 66.76 21.31 11.36
N PRO A 227 67.36 21.84 12.45
CA PRO A 227 66.58 22.57 13.44
C PRO A 227 65.89 23.80 12.86
N GLU A 228 66.50 24.43 11.84
CA GLU A 228 65.91 25.56 11.13
C GLU A 228 64.66 25.16 10.33
N LEU A 229 64.71 24.04 9.62
CA LEU A 229 63.56 23.53 8.86
C LEU A 229 62.39 23.14 9.78
N VAL A 230 62.68 22.48 10.91
CA VAL A 230 61.66 22.16 11.91
C VAL A 230 61.08 23.44 12.52
N ARG A 231 61.91 24.44 12.83
CA ARG A 231 61.45 25.73 13.36
C ARG A 231 60.58 26.47 12.36
N LEU A 232 60.97 26.46 11.07
CA LEU A 232 60.17 27.01 9.98
C LEU A 232 58.81 26.32 9.92
N PHE A 233 58.79 24.99 9.85
CA PHE A 233 57.57 24.19 9.82
C PHE A 233 56.63 24.55 10.97
N LYS A 234 57.13 24.55 12.22
CA LYS A 234 56.32 24.91 13.39
C LYS A 234 55.75 26.33 13.31
N ARG A 235 56.54 27.29 12.85
CA ARG A 235 56.12 28.69 12.72
C ARG A 235 55.02 28.84 11.66
N GLU A 236 55.17 28.18 10.51
CA GLU A 236 54.17 28.26 9.43
C GLU A 236 52.86 27.62 9.84
N VAL A 237 52.88 26.47 10.54
CA VAL A 237 51.66 25.86 11.09
C VAL A 237 50.95 26.82 12.04
N LYS A 238 51.65 27.39 13.03
CA LYS A 238 51.05 28.35 13.98
C LYS A 238 50.45 29.55 13.28
N SER A 239 51.18 30.12 12.33
CA SER A 239 50.76 31.33 11.62
C SER A 239 49.52 31.05 10.75
N TYR A 240 49.47 29.89 10.11
CA TYR A 240 48.33 29.50 9.26
C TYR A 240 47.06 29.29 10.08
N LEU A 241 47.13 28.53 11.18
CA LEU A 241 45.99 28.28 12.05
C LEU A 241 45.41 29.58 12.62
N LEU A 242 46.27 30.48 13.10
CA LEU A 242 45.87 31.76 13.67
C LEU A 242 45.20 32.69 12.65
N GLN A 243 45.60 32.65 11.37
CA GLN A 243 45.12 33.59 10.36
C GLN A 243 43.87 33.10 9.62
N TYR A 244 43.73 31.79 9.42
CA TYR A 244 42.78 31.25 8.45
C TYR A 244 41.82 30.20 8.99
N ILE A 245 42.11 29.60 10.15
CA ILE A 245 41.31 28.49 10.67
C ILE A 245 40.49 28.98 11.84
N THR A 246 39.18 28.74 11.80
CA THR A 246 38.27 29.01 12.92
C THR A 246 38.30 27.87 13.95
N ILE A 247 37.86 28.14 15.18
CA ILE A 247 37.71 27.12 16.23
C ILE A 247 36.76 26.01 15.80
N ASP A 248 35.75 26.32 15.00
CA ASP A 248 34.80 25.34 14.47
C ASP A 248 35.49 24.37 13.50
N GLN A 249 36.22 24.90 12.52
CA GLN A 249 37.03 24.10 11.60
C GLN A 249 38.11 23.30 12.35
N PHE A 250 38.73 23.90 13.37
CA PHE A 250 39.70 23.21 14.21
C PHE A 250 39.08 22.05 15.02
N SER A 251 37.85 22.21 15.51
CA SER A 251 37.18 21.19 16.33
C SER A 251 36.54 20.07 15.51
N TYR A 252 36.06 20.34 14.29
CA TYR A 252 35.30 19.37 13.49
C TYR A 252 35.99 18.96 12.19
N GLU A 253 36.88 19.79 11.63
CA GLU A 253 37.51 19.60 10.31
C GLU A 253 39.05 19.49 10.36
N LEU A 254 39.61 19.19 11.54
CA LEU A 254 41.06 19.16 11.74
C LEU A 254 41.76 18.12 10.86
N LYS A 255 41.11 16.96 10.67
CA LYS A 255 41.72 15.77 10.05
C LYS A 255 41.54 15.71 8.53
N ASP A 256 40.71 16.59 7.97
CA ASP A 256 40.33 16.65 6.57
C ASP A 256 40.61 18.05 5.98
N THR A 257 39.67 18.99 6.04
CA THR A 257 39.75 20.29 5.36
C THR A 257 40.96 21.07 5.85
N VAL A 258 41.14 21.19 7.17
CA VAL A 258 42.25 21.94 7.77
C VAL A 258 43.58 21.28 7.44
N ARG A 259 43.65 19.94 7.52
CA ARG A 259 44.86 19.18 7.16
C ARG A 259 45.28 19.46 5.72
N ASP A 260 44.35 19.37 4.77
CA ASP A 260 44.66 19.50 3.34
C ASP A 260 45.06 20.94 2.97
N GLN A 261 44.42 21.92 3.59
CA GLN A 261 44.82 23.33 3.49
C GLN A 261 46.23 23.57 4.05
N LEU A 262 46.53 23.01 5.22
CA LEU A 262 47.86 23.08 5.82
C LEU A 262 48.93 22.42 4.95
N VAL A 263 48.66 21.23 4.40
CA VAL A 263 49.58 20.55 3.47
C VAL A 263 49.89 21.44 2.27
N THR A 264 48.87 22.06 1.67
CA THR A 264 49.03 22.95 0.53
C THR A 264 49.89 24.18 0.88
N HIS A 265 49.63 24.81 2.03
CA HIS A 265 50.44 25.93 2.52
C HIS A 265 51.89 25.52 2.77
N LEU A 266 52.09 24.42 3.49
CA LEU A 266 53.41 23.90 3.84
C LEU A 266 54.22 23.52 2.60
N ASP A 267 53.62 22.85 1.61
CA ASP A 267 54.29 22.52 0.35
C ASP A 267 54.77 23.77 -0.40
N SER A 268 53.99 24.84 -0.39
CA SER A 268 54.37 26.12 -1.01
C SER A 268 55.60 26.76 -0.34
N VAL A 269 55.78 26.55 0.96
CA VAL A 269 56.94 27.05 1.71
C VAL A 269 58.15 26.11 1.56
N LEU A 270 57.91 24.80 1.66
CA LEU A 270 58.94 23.75 1.62
C LEU A 270 59.58 23.57 0.24
N VAL A 271 58.93 24.04 -0.83
CA VAL A 271 59.48 24.04 -2.20
C VAL A 271 60.85 24.73 -2.29
N ASN A 272 61.10 25.74 -1.45
CA ASN A 272 62.38 26.45 -1.38
C ASN A 272 63.51 25.59 -0.80
N TYR A 273 63.16 24.54 -0.08
CA TYR A 273 64.07 23.55 0.48
C TYR A 273 64.11 22.26 -0.36
N GLY A 274 63.38 22.21 -1.48
CA GLY A 274 63.25 21.02 -2.31
C GLY A 274 62.50 19.88 -1.65
N ARG A 275 61.64 20.20 -0.67
CA ARG A 275 60.90 19.24 0.13
C ARG A 275 59.40 19.48 -0.04
N LYS A 276 58.62 18.45 0.29
CA LYS A 276 57.17 18.52 0.41
C LYS A 276 56.69 17.59 1.52
N VAL A 277 55.47 17.77 1.98
CA VAL A 277 54.82 16.93 2.97
C VAL A 277 54.49 15.57 2.34
N GLY A 278 54.99 14.49 2.93
CA GLY A 278 54.65 13.12 2.56
C GLY A 278 53.33 12.67 3.19
N TYR A 279 53.20 12.92 4.49
CA TYR A 279 51.94 12.79 5.22
C TYR A 279 51.86 13.84 6.33
N LEU A 280 50.66 14.22 6.75
CA LEU A 280 50.42 15.08 7.91
C LEU A 280 49.33 14.45 8.78
N SER A 281 49.69 14.12 10.02
CA SER A 281 48.76 13.65 11.04
C SER A 281 48.58 14.74 12.08
N LEU A 282 47.33 15.09 12.34
CA LEU A 282 46.90 16.11 13.29
C LEU A 282 45.95 15.48 14.30
N SER A 283 46.19 15.72 15.59
CA SER A 283 45.29 15.31 16.66
C SER A 283 45.26 16.36 17.76
N SER A 284 44.08 16.59 18.33
CA SER A 284 43.88 17.51 19.45
C SER A 284 42.82 16.95 20.38
N ASN A 285 42.94 17.24 21.68
CA ASN A 285 41.91 16.95 22.68
C ASN A 285 40.67 17.85 22.52
N ALA A 286 40.78 18.94 21.75
CA ALA A 286 39.68 19.85 21.44
C ALA A 286 38.85 19.43 20.21
N VAL A 287 39.18 18.29 19.58
CA VAL A 287 38.38 17.72 18.50
C VAL A 287 37.11 17.14 19.11
N ALA A 288 35.97 17.72 18.78
CA ALA A 288 34.68 17.26 19.25
C ALA A 288 34.20 16.04 18.46
N SER A 289 33.39 15.19 19.09
CA SER A 289 32.59 14.19 18.37
C SER A 289 31.49 14.88 17.58
N ALA A 290 30.90 14.17 16.60
CA ALA A 290 29.91 14.73 15.68
C ALA A 290 28.82 15.55 16.41
N ARG A 291 28.42 16.68 15.82
CA ARG A 291 27.37 17.56 16.35
C ARG A 291 26.10 16.75 16.64
N GLN A 292 25.65 16.74 17.89
CA GLN A 292 24.44 16.01 18.28
C GLN A 292 23.22 16.93 18.24
N LEU A 293 22.09 16.39 17.77
CA LEU A 293 20.79 17.04 17.87
C LEU A 293 20.26 16.87 19.29
N VAL A 294 19.82 17.96 19.91
CA VAL A 294 19.23 17.95 21.25
C VAL A 294 17.71 18.14 21.14
N PRO A 295 16.88 17.10 21.40
CA PRO A 295 15.44 17.22 21.47
C PRO A 295 15.00 17.74 22.83
N ILE A 296 14.18 18.79 22.85
CA ILE A 296 13.62 19.37 24.06
C ILE A 296 12.10 19.47 23.88
N LYS A 297 11.35 19.04 24.90
CA LYS A 297 9.89 19.16 24.95
C LYS A 297 9.52 20.06 26.11
N CYS A 298 8.66 21.04 25.85
CA CYS A 298 8.22 22.01 26.84
C CYS A 298 6.71 22.22 26.68
N ASN A 299 6.00 22.32 27.81
CA ASN A 299 4.59 22.65 27.84
C ASN A 299 4.42 24.00 28.52
N VAL A 300 3.90 24.98 27.77
CA VAL A 300 3.70 26.34 28.28
C VAL A 300 2.22 26.57 28.59
N GLU A 301 1.93 26.85 29.86
CA GLU A 301 0.62 27.29 30.30
C GLU A 301 0.38 28.75 29.94
N CYS A 302 -0.74 29.05 29.30
CA CYS A 302 -1.07 30.40 28.84
C CYS A 302 -2.57 30.71 28.92
N GLU A 303 -2.86 32.01 29.03
CA GLU A 303 -4.23 32.53 29.04
C GLU A 303 -4.59 33.08 27.66
N VAL A 304 -5.86 32.92 27.26
CA VAL A 304 -6.39 33.45 26.00
C VAL A 304 -7.57 34.37 26.25
N GLN A 305 -7.77 35.31 25.33
CA GLN A 305 -8.73 36.39 25.51
C GLN A 305 -10.15 35.85 25.69
N LYS A 306 -10.83 36.27 26.77
CA LYS A 306 -12.22 35.90 27.12
C LYS A 306 -12.44 34.40 27.37
N TYR A 307 -11.39 33.67 27.75
CA TYR A 307 -11.45 32.28 28.18
C TYR A 307 -10.88 32.19 29.59
N SER A 308 -11.61 31.55 30.51
CA SER A 308 -11.28 31.56 31.94
C SER A 308 -10.36 30.44 32.39
N GLU A 309 -10.17 29.41 31.56
CA GLU A 309 -9.32 28.26 31.88
C GLU A 309 -7.96 28.38 31.18
N PRO A 310 -6.87 27.91 31.81
CA PRO A 310 -5.57 27.90 31.16
C PRO A 310 -5.55 26.92 30.00
N ILE A 311 -4.81 27.27 28.95
CA ILE A 311 -4.55 26.39 27.82
C ILE A 311 -3.05 26.08 27.74
N TYR A 312 -2.71 24.89 27.29
CA TYR A 312 -1.31 24.45 27.19
C TYR A 312 -0.87 24.47 25.73
N VAL A 313 0.31 25.01 25.46
CA VAL A 313 0.97 24.89 24.16
C VAL A 313 2.14 23.94 24.33
N GLU A 314 2.02 22.76 23.76
CA GLU A 314 3.11 21.79 23.73
C GLU A 314 4.06 22.15 22.59
N THR A 315 5.33 22.35 22.91
CA THR A 315 6.36 22.68 21.94
C THR A 315 7.48 21.65 22.00
N THR A 316 7.77 21.04 20.85
CA THR A 316 8.95 20.19 20.66
C THR A 316 9.95 20.93 19.77
N ILE A 317 11.19 21.06 20.24
CA ILE A 317 12.27 21.73 19.53
C ILE A 317 13.47 20.79 19.36
N LEU A 318 14.07 20.82 18.17
CA LEU A 318 15.31 20.13 17.83
C LEU A 318 16.39 21.19 17.56
N MET A 319 17.41 21.23 18.40
CA MET A 319 18.50 22.20 18.30
C MET A 319 19.81 21.53 17.89
N LEU A 320 20.61 22.24 17.09
CA LEU A 320 21.94 21.81 16.65
C LEU A 320 22.98 22.88 17.01
N PRO A 321 24.09 22.55 17.70
CA PRO A 321 25.18 23.49 17.92
C PRO A 321 25.88 23.76 16.58
N LEU A 322 25.98 25.04 16.20
CA LEU A 322 26.51 25.44 14.90
C LEU A 322 27.68 26.42 15.01
N ASN A 323 27.74 27.21 16.07
CA ASN A 323 28.83 28.16 16.29
C ASN A 323 29.56 27.85 17.59
N THR A 324 30.71 27.19 17.45
CA THR A 324 31.57 26.76 18.56
C THR A 324 32.05 27.91 19.44
N ALA A 325 32.40 29.05 18.86
CA ALA A 325 32.80 30.23 19.62
C ALA A 325 31.68 30.78 20.52
N ARG A 326 30.41 30.56 20.16
CA ARG A 326 29.24 31.03 20.91
C ARG A 326 28.64 30.00 21.86
N TYR A 327 28.65 28.71 21.50
CA TYR A 327 28.06 27.69 22.37
C TYR A 327 29.02 27.24 23.48
N LYS A 328 30.33 27.20 23.24
CA LYS A 328 31.31 26.66 24.20
C LYS A 328 31.39 27.45 25.51
N PRO A 329 31.33 28.81 25.51
CA PRO A 329 31.16 29.57 26.75
C PRO A 329 29.83 29.30 27.46
N ASN A 330 28.82 28.83 26.71
CA ASN A 330 27.47 28.53 27.16
C ASN A 330 27.23 27.04 27.43
N GLU A 331 28.27 26.21 27.43
CA GLU A 331 28.15 24.75 27.66
C GLU A 331 27.72 24.44 29.12
N GLY A 332 27.80 25.43 30.02
CA GLY A 332 27.23 25.41 31.37
C GLY A 332 25.79 25.92 31.48
N LEU A 333 25.17 26.43 30.39
CA LEU A 333 23.73 26.70 30.38
C LEU A 333 22.98 25.36 30.32
N LYS A 334 22.06 25.16 31.25
CA LYS A 334 21.08 24.08 31.14
C LYS A 334 20.12 24.44 30.01
N LEU A 335 20.38 23.86 28.84
CA LEU A 335 19.68 24.21 27.60
C LEU A 335 18.17 24.03 27.71
N GLU A 336 17.70 23.00 28.44
CA GLU A 336 16.26 22.81 28.67
C GLU A 336 15.65 24.00 29.42
N GLU A 337 16.23 24.42 30.55
CA GLU A 337 15.74 25.55 31.35
C GLU A 337 15.73 26.87 30.55
N TRP A 338 16.74 27.07 29.67
CA TRP A 338 16.78 28.24 28.80
C TRP A 338 15.68 28.21 27.73
N VAL A 339 15.47 27.06 27.08
CA VAL A 339 14.40 26.88 26.09
C VAL A 339 13.03 27.10 26.72
N GLU A 340 12.77 26.54 27.89
CA GLU A 340 11.51 26.74 28.62
C GLU A 340 11.27 28.22 28.90
N SER A 341 12.26 28.92 29.45
CA SER A 341 12.19 30.35 29.78
C SER A 341 11.92 31.23 28.54
N GLU A 342 12.60 30.97 27.42
CA GLU A 342 12.38 31.73 26.20
C GLU A 342 11.03 31.42 25.54
N LEU A 343 10.62 30.15 25.51
CA LEU A 343 9.31 29.77 25.01
C LEU A 343 8.19 30.42 25.83
N GLU A 344 8.31 30.52 27.15
CA GLU A 344 7.32 31.24 27.97
C GLU A 344 7.21 32.71 27.60
N LYS A 345 8.36 33.41 27.40
CA LYS A 345 8.40 34.83 27.04
C LYS A 345 7.80 35.09 25.65
N ILE A 346 7.91 34.12 24.74
CA ILE A 346 7.38 34.20 23.37
C ILE A 346 5.89 33.86 23.35
N ILE A 347 5.50 32.72 23.93
CA ILE A 347 4.16 32.14 23.81
C ILE A 347 3.13 32.95 24.61
N LYS A 348 3.40 33.28 25.88
CA LYS A 348 2.40 33.94 26.76
C LYS A 348 1.89 35.26 26.17
N PRO A 349 2.73 36.20 25.67
CA PRO A 349 2.25 37.44 25.06
C PRO A 349 1.52 37.27 23.73
N LEU A 350 1.87 36.23 22.94
CA LEU A 350 1.19 35.92 21.69
C LEU A 350 -0.23 35.40 21.96
N MET A 351 -0.37 34.47 22.91
CA MET A 351 -1.65 33.84 23.25
C MET A 351 -2.63 34.79 23.93
N LEU A 352 -2.16 35.71 24.77
CA LEU A 352 -3.00 36.70 25.46
C LEU A 352 -3.82 37.57 24.48
N LYS A 353 -3.32 37.79 23.26
CA LYS A 353 -3.97 38.60 22.22
C LYS A 353 -4.94 37.81 21.35
N LYS A 354 -4.98 36.48 21.48
CA LYS A 354 -5.79 35.60 20.63
C LYS A 354 -7.08 35.20 21.35
N LYS A 355 -8.17 35.10 20.61
CA LYS A 355 -9.40 34.49 21.13
C LYS A 355 -9.28 32.97 21.04
N TYR A 356 -10.00 32.27 21.91
CA TYR A 356 -10.06 30.81 21.93
C TYR A 356 -10.32 30.19 20.53
N ILE A 357 -11.28 30.74 19.79
CA ILE A 357 -11.61 30.25 18.45
C ILE A 357 -10.48 30.46 17.43
N ASP A 358 -9.72 31.56 17.55
CA ASP A 358 -8.61 31.85 16.66
C ASP A 358 -7.47 30.84 16.89
N VAL A 359 -7.29 30.40 18.14
CA VAL A 359 -6.36 29.32 18.50
C VAL A 359 -6.83 27.97 17.95
N LEU A 360 -8.14 27.67 17.98
CA LEU A 360 -8.67 26.43 17.42
C LEU A 360 -8.59 26.35 15.88
N CYS A 361 -8.80 27.48 15.20
CA CYS A 361 -8.92 27.51 13.75
C CYS A 361 -7.61 27.88 13.04
N ASN A 362 -6.82 28.80 13.61
CA ASN A 362 -5.71 29.48 12.93
C ASN A 362 -4.45 29.53 13.81
N PHE A 363 -4.11 28.42 14.49
CA PHE A 363 -2.89 28.37 15.30
C PHE A 363 -1.60 28.43 14.47
N GLU A 364 -1.65 28.08 13.18
CA GLU A 364 -0.47 28.00 12.31
C GLU A 364 0.29 29.33 12.25
N ASP A 365 -0.42 30.46 12.19
CA ASP A 365 0.18 31.79 12.24
C ASP A 365 0.93 32.05 13.56
N VAL A 366 0.41 31.52 14.68
CA VAL A 366 1.04 31.64 16.00
C VAL A 366 2.25 30.73 16.09
N ALA A 367 2.15 29.50 15.59
CA ALA A 367 3.24 28.54 15.54
C ALA A 367 4.43 29.05 14.70
N GLU A 368 4.17 29.67 13.54
CA GLU A 368 5.23 30.25 12.72
C GLU A 368 5.89 31.47 13.38
N GLU A 369 5.15 32.29 14.12
CA GLU A 369 5.74 33.39 14.89
C GLU A 369 6.58 32.88 16.06
N ILE A 370 6.11 31.85 16.80
CA ILE A 370 6.90 31.17 17.86
C ILE A 370 8.20 30.65 17.27
N LYS A 371 8.13 29.94 16.14
CA LYS A 371 9.27 29.39 15.43
C LYS A 371 10.28 30.46 15.02
N LYS A 372 9.81 31.57 14.44
CA LYS A 372 10.66 32.67 13.99
C LYS A 372 11.38 33.34 15.15
N GLN A 373 10.68 33.62 16.25
CA GLN A 373 11.29 34.23 17.44
C GLN A 373 12.29 33.27 18.10
N MET A 374 11.93 31.99 18.25
CA MET A 374 12.82 30.99 18.84
C MET A 374 14.07 30.75 18.00
N GLN A 375 13.96 30.76 16.67
CA GLN A 375 15.11 30.70 15.75
C GLN A 375 16.05 31.89 15.91
N TYR A 376 15.52 33.08 16.17
CA TYR A 376 16.32 34.28 16.41
C TYR A 376 17.09 34.18 17.72
N GLU A 377 16.41 33.79 18.81
CA GLU A 377 17.03 33.63 20.13
C GLU A 377 18.07 32.51 20.14
N ALA A 378 17.79 31.35 19.53
CA ALA A 378 18.74 30.23 19.47
C ALA A 378 20.07 30.61 18.78
N LYS A 379 20.02 31.45 17.74
CA LYS A 379 21.22 31.94 17.04
C LYS A 379 22.12 32.80 17.93
N SER A 380 21.54 33.48 18.93
CA SER A 380 22.30 34.32 19.87
C SER A 380 23.23 33.48 20.75
N ILE A 381 22.80 32.29 21.13
CA ILE A 381 23.56 31.34 21.97
C ILE A 381 24.39 30.32 21.17
N GLY A 382 24.43 30.44 19.84
CA GLY A 382 25.25 29.59 18.96
C GLY A 382 24.60 28.29 18.47
N TYR A 383 23.29 28.15 18.66
CA TYR A 383 22.50 27.02 18.18
C TYR A 383 21.67 27.41 16.95
N ALA A 384 21.32 26.44 16.11
CA ALA A 384 20.21 26.59 15.17
C ALA A 384 19.07 25.64 15.53
N VAL A 385 17.85 26.14 15.34
CA VAL A 385 16.65 25.32 15.44
C VAL A 385 16.48 24.60 14.11
N ASN A 386 16.69 23.29 14.13
CA ASN A 386 16.48 22.44 12.96
C ASN A 386 14.98 22.21 12.72
N GLN A 387 14.24 21.97 13.80
CA GLN A 387 12.80 21.80 13.77
C GLN A 387 12.18 22.35 15.06
N ILE A 388 11.01 22.95 14.94
CA ILE A 388 10.15 23.31 16.07
C ILE A 388 8.71 23.06 15.66
N VAL A 389 7.96 22.43 16.54
CA VAL A 389 6.54 22.14 16.36
C VAL A 389 5.85 22.58 17.64
N SER A 390 4.92 23.52 17.51
CA SER A 390 4.08 24.00 18.61
C SER A 390 2.64 23.63 18.30
N ILE A 391 1.96 22.99 19.25
CA ILE A 391 0.58 22.53 19.11
C ILE A 391 -0.18 22.95 20.38
N PRO A 392 -1.35 23.60 20.24
CA PRO A 392 -2.19 23.90 21.39
C PRO A 392 -2.92 22.63 21.82
N TYR A 393 -2.87 22.30 23.09
CA TYR A 393 -3.64 21.21 23.67
C TYR A 393 -5.01 21.73 24.10
N LEU A 394 -6.05 21.36 23.34
CA LEU A 394 -7.43 21.79 23.55
C LEU A 394 -8.37 20.60 23.30
N GLU A 395 -9.28 20.32 24.23
CA GLU A 395 -10.26 19.22 24.13
C GLU A 395 -11.06 19.27 22.82
N HIS A 396 -11.47 20.47 22.40
CA HIS A 396 -12.24 20.64 21.16
C HIS A 396 -11.47 20.27 19.88
N LEU A 397 -10.14 20.22 19.89
CA LEU A 397 -9.37 19.79 18.71
C LEU A 397 -9.57 18.30 18.40
N GLU A 398 -9.93 17.47 19.39
CA GLU A 398 -10.29 16.07 19.16
C GLU A 398 -11.48 15.93 18.20
N LEU A 399 -12.37 16.94 18.13
CA LEU A 399 -13.52 16.92 17.22
C LEU A 399 -13.13 17.10 15.74
N LYS A 400 -11.91 17.56 15.44
CA LYS A 400 -11.36 17.56 14.06
C LYS A 400 -10.98 16.16 13.60
N GLU A 401 -10.71 15.26 14.56
CA GLU A 401 -10.49 13.85 14.30
C GLU A 401 -11.82 13.08 14.31
N ASN A 402 -11.77 11.79 13.96
CA ASN A 402 -12.96 10.95 14.02
C ASN A 402 -13.31 10.68 15.48
N PHE A 403 -14.50 11.08 15.89
CA PHE A 403 -15.06 10.74 17.20
C PHE A 403 -16.32 9.89 17.04
N ASP A 404 -16.51 8.98 17.97
CA ASP A 404 -17.65 8.06 18.02
C ASP A 404 -18.71 8.56 18.99
N ILE A 405 -19.97 8.44 18.57
CA ILE A 405 -21.15 8.78 19.34
C ILE A 405 -22.06 7.57 19.34
N GLU A 406 -22.49 7.17 20.52
CA GLU A 406 -23.40 6.04 20.68
C GLU A 406 -24.66 6.48 21.42
N VAL A 407 -25.80 6.31 20.76
CA VAL A 407 -27.12 6.47 21.37
C VAL A 407 -27.63 5.08 21.72
N THR A 408 -27.50 4.70 22.99
CA THR A 408 -27.81 3.35 23.48
C THR A 408 -29.28 3.19 23.90
N GLU A 409 -29.87 2.08 23.46
CA GLU A 409 -31.08 1.43 24.00
C GLU A 409 -32.24 2.35 24.43
N LYS A 410 -32.70 3.23 23.53
CA LYS A 410 -33.84 4.10 23.82
C LYS A 410 -35.14 3.46 23.34
N HIS A 411 -36.15 3.41 24.22
CA HIS A 411 -37.51 3.03 23.85
C HIS A 411 -38.16 4.14 23.03
N LEU A 412 -38.37 3.88 21.74
CA LEU A 412 -38.96 4.84 20.80
C LEU A 412 -40.36 4.37 20.38
N ALA A 413 -41.27 5.31 20.18
CA ALA A 413 -42.59 5.00 19.66
C ALA A 413 -42.56 4.90 18.14
N THR A 414 -43.46 4.07 17.59
CA THR A 414 -43.76 4.05 16.16
C THR A 414 -44.91 5.02 15.86
N ASN A 415 -45.49 4.97 14.65
CA ASN A 415 -46.73 5.71 14.37
C ASN A 415 -47.93 5.27 15.24
N ASP A 416 -47.86 4.07 15.84
CA ASP A 416 -48.70 3.66 16.95
C ASP A 416 -47.94 3.93 18.26
N ALA A 417 -48.42 4.91 19.02
CA ALA A 417 -47.80 5.34 20.27
C ALA A 417 -47.73 4.24 21.34
N ASN A 418 -48.58 3.20 21.23
CA ASN A 418 -48.62 2.09 22.17
C ASN A 418 -47.56 1.02 21.85
N VAL A 419 -47.01 1.01 20.64
CA VAL A 419 -45.99 0.05 20.21
C VAL A 419 -44.62 0.70 20.31
N LYS A 420 -43.81 0.19 21.25
CA LYS A 420 -42.45 0.67 21.51
C LYS A 420 -41.41 -0.24 20.87
N VAL A 421 -40.46 0.36 20.19
CA VAL A 421 -39.31 -0.28 19.56
C VAL A 421 -38.02 0.08 20.29
N ILE A 422 -36.99 -0.75 20.15
CA ILE A 422 -35.69 -0.54 20.77
C ILE A 422 -34.63 -0.61 19.68
N LEU A 423 -33.85 0.46 19.54
CA LEU A 423 -32.68 0.48 18.69
C LEU A 423 -31.54 1.27 19.33
N SER A 424 -30.31 0.96 18.95
CA SER A 424 -29.15 1.81 19.19
C SER A 424 -28.59 2.35 17.88
N VAL A 425 -28.06 3.57 17.94
CA VAL A 425 -27.40 4.22 16.80
C VAL A 425 -25.97 4.53 17.19
N SER A 426 -25.02 4.04 16.41
CA SER A 426 -23.62 4.49 16.49
C SER A 426 -23.27 5.33 15.28
N ALA A 427 -22.62 6.46 15.50
CA ALA A 427 -22.16 7.36 14.45
C ALA A 427 -20.70 7.75 14.67
N THR A 428 -19.89 7.64 13.62
CA THR A 428 -18.52 8.13 13.59
C THR A 428 -18.50 9.38 12.71
N ALA A 429 -18.11 10.51 13.29
CA ALA A 429 -18.10 11.80 12.59
C ALA A 429 -16.83 12.61 12.93
N LYS A 430 -16.56 13.62 12.10
CA LYS A 430 -15.55 14.65 12.38
C LYS A 430 -16.09 16.02 12.01
N ILE A 431 -15.65 17.06 12.68
CA ILE A 431 -16.03 18.45 12.41
C ILE A 431 -14.77 19.19 11.97
N ALA A 432 -14.58 19.31 10.65
CA ALA A 432 -13.40 19.96 10.09
C ALA A 432 -13.43 21.48 10.28
N ASP A 433 -14.62 22.08 10.21
CA ASP A 433 -14.81 23.53 10.21
C ASP A 433 -15.56 24.00 11.47
N PHE A 434 -14.80 24.57 12.39
CA PHE A 434 -15.31 25.13 13.64
C PHE A 434 -15.93 26.53 13.50
N THR A 435 -15.77 27.19 12.35
CA THR A 435 -16.27 28.56 12.17
C THR A 435 -17.79 28.64 12.26
N LYS A 436 -18.49 27.60 11.78
CA LYS A 436 -19.96 27.53 11.77
C LYS A 436 -20.59 27.05 13.06
N ILE A 437 -19.79 26.51 13.97
CA ILE A 437 -20.24 26.03 15.29
C ILE A 437 -19.67 26.87 16.44
N GLN A 438 -19.19 28.09 16.15
CA GLN A 438 -18.64 29.02 17.13
C GLN A 438 -19.51 29.19 18.38
N ASP A 439 -20.84 29.23 18.21
CA ASP A 439 -21.78 29.42 19.30
C ASP A 439 -21.84 28.23 20.28
N TYR A 440 -21.46 27.04 19.80
CA TYR A 440 -21.37 25.80 20.57
C TYR A 440 -19.98 25.55 21.17
N LEU A 441 -18.94 26.28 20.73
CA LEU A 441 -17.58 26.19 21.26
C LEU A 441 -17.40 27.02 22.54
N LYS A 442 -18.31 26.83 23.49
CA LYS A 442 -18.28 27.44 24.82
C LYS A 442 -17.73 26.43 25.83
N PRO A 443 -16.99 26.87 26.88
CA PRO A 443 -16.32 25.99 27.85
C PRO A 443 -17.20 25.01 28.64
N LYS A 444 -18.53 25.01 28.44
CA LYS A 444 -19.49 24.13 29.13
C LYS A 444 -20.45 23.41 28.19
N ALA A 445 -20.33 23.64 26.89
CA ALA A 445 -21.19 22.99 25.91
C ALA A 445 -20.53 21.69 25.47
N ASP A 446 -21.12 20.57 25.90
CA ASP A 446 -20.70 19.25 25.43
C ASP A 446 -21.26 19.03 24.03
N ILE A 447 -20.42 19.28 23.02
CA ILE A 447 -20.79 19.10 21.62
C ILE A 447 -21.13 17.64 21.31
N LYS A 448 -20.45 16.67 21.94
CA LYS A 448 -20.74 15.25 21.75
C LYS A 448 -22.16 14.94 22.21
N LYS A 449 -22.58 15.50 23.35
CA LYS A 449 -23.95 15.40 23.85
C LYS A 449 -24.98 16.10 22.96
N LEU A 450 -24.68 17.29 22.42
CA LEU A 450 -25.58 17.97 21.48
C LEU A 450 -25.79 17.18 20.19
N VAL A 451 -24.73 16.51 19.71
CA VAL A 451 -24.84 15.60 18.57
C VAL A 451 -25.66 14.36 18.93
N GLU A 452 -25.44 13.76 20.11
CA GLU A 452 -26.24 12.64 20.62
C GLU A 452 -27.74 12.99 20.66
N ASP A 453 -28.08 14.15 21.23
CA ASP A 453 -29.46 14.65 21.33
C ASP A 453 -30.08 14.88 19.94
N THR A 454 -29.28 15.34 18.97
CA THR A 454 -29.72 15.53 17.59
C THR A 454 -30.02 14.19 16.92
N ILE A 455 -29.13 13.20 17.06
CA ILE A 455 -29.34 11.84 16.53
C ILE A 455 -30.61 11.24 17.13
N TYR A 456 -30.78 11.35 18.45
CA TYR A 456 -31.96 10.83 19.14
C TYR A 456 -33.25 11.49 18.64
N ARG A 457 -33.27 12.83 18.56
CA ARG A 457 -34.45 13.58 18.10
C ARG A 457 -34.83 13.20 16.68
N THR A 458 -33.87 13.14 15.76
CA THR A 458 -34.10 12.79 14.35
C THR A 458 -34.62 11.36 14.21
N THR A 459 -34.02 10.42 14.95
CA THR A 459 -34.47 9.02 14.97
C THR A 459 -35.90 8.91 15.48
N SER A 460 -36.23 9.57 16.60
CA SER A 460 -37.57 9.56 17.20
C SER A 460 -38.62 10.14 16.25
N GLN A 461 -38.34 11.28 15.62
CA GLN A 461 -39.23 11.93 14.66
C GLN A 461 -39.52 11.04 13.44
N LEU A 462 -38.52 10.33 12.93
CA LEU A 462 -38.70 9.45 11.78
C LEU A 462 -39.51 8.20 12.15
N LEU A 463 -39.22 7.58 13.30
CA LEU A 463 -39.93 6.38 13.76
C LEU A 463 -41.41 6.64 14.06
N ASN A 464 -41.76 7.83 14.56
CA ASN A 464 -43.15 8.22 14.77
C ASN A 464 -43.99 8.25 13.47
N ASN A 465 -43.35 8.18 12.30
CA ASN A 465 -44.03 8.09 11.00
C ASN A 465 -43.95 6.69 10.37
N ILE A 466 -43.32 5.72 11.04
CA ILE A 466 -43.14 4.35 10.54
C ILE A 466 -44.13 3.43 11.25
N SER A 467 -44.79 2.54 10.50
CA SER A 467 -45.68 1.54 11.09
C SER A 467 -44.93 0.42 11.81
N PRO A 468 -45.50 -0.17 12.88
CA PRO A 468 -44.93 -1.34 13.55
C PRO A 468 -44.58 -2.48 12.59
N GLU A 469 -45.45 -2.76 11.62
CA GLU A 469 -45.23 -3.79 10.62
C GLU A 469 -43.97 -3.51 9.78
N ARG A 470 -43.83 -2.28 9.29
CA ARG A 470 -42.66 -1.86 8.51
C ARG A 470 -41.38 -1.95 9.34
N TYR A 471 -41.45 -1.59 10.62
CA TYR A 471 -40.32 -1.70 11.53
C TYR A 471 -39.94 -3.17 11.80
N TYR A 472 -40.86 -4.01 12.26
CA TYR A 472 -40.52 -5.38 12.70
C TYR A 472 -40.28 -6.35 11.55
N MET A 473 -40.99 -6.20 10.43
CA MET A 473 -40.93 -7.17 9.33
C MET A 473 -40.05 -6.70 8.17
N ARG A 474 -39.82 -5.39 8.03
CA ARG A 474 -39.22 -4.79 6.82
C ARG A 474 -38.13 -3.74 7.12
N PHE A 475 -37.47 -3.82 8.28
CA PHE A 475 -36.45 -2.85 8.67
C PHE A 475 -35.33 -2.68 7.63
N TYR A 476 -34.82 -3.82 7.13
CA TYR A 476 -33.64 -3.90 6.25
C TYR A 476 -33.97 -3.95 4.75
N HIS A 477 -35.23 -4.09 4.37
CA HIS A 477 -35.62 -4.27 2.97
C HIS A 477 -36.80 -3.36 2.60
N PRO A 478 -36.76 -2.66 1.45
CA PRO A 478 -37.89 -1.86 0.99
C PRO A 478 -39.10 -2.75 0.70
N GLY A 479 -40.25 -2.36 1.25
CA GLY A 479 -41.50 -3.09 1.12
C GLY A 479 -42.40 -2.57 -0.01
N VAL A 480 -43.63 -3.07 -0.01
CA VAL A 480 -44.77 -2.47 -0.72
C VAL A 480 -45.68 -1.86 0.33
N ASP A 481 -46.03 -0.58 0.19
CA ASP A 481 -46.90 0.11 1.13
C ASP A 481 -48.32 -0.48 1.13
N GLU A 482 -49.15 -0.09 2.10
CA GLU A 482 -50.56 -0.52 2.21
C GLU A 482 -51.41 -0.22 0.96
N LYS A 483 -50.92 0.65 0.07
CA LYS A 483 -51.57 1.07 -1.18
C LYS A 483 -51.00 0.37 -2.41
N GLY A 484 -50.17 -0.66 -2.23
CA GLY A 484 -49.57 -1.42 -3.33
C GLY A 484 -48.41 -0.70 -4.04
N ARG A 485 -47.88 0.40 -3.49
CA ARG A 485 -46.77 1.15 -4.07
C ARG A 485 -45.44 0.67 -3.50
N GLN A 486 -44.45 0.51 -4.37
CA GLN A 486 -43.12 0.09 -3.95
C GLN A 486 -42.44 1.21 -3.16
N GLU A 487 -41.97 0.90 -1.96
CA GLU A 487 -41.21 1.82 -1.13
C GLU A 487 -39.83 2.06 -1.76
N THR A 488 -39.36 3.30 -1.70
CA THR A 488 -38.09 3.71 -2.33
C THR A 488 -36.87 3.33 -1.50
N ALA A 489 -37.02 3.09 -0.19
CA ALA A 489 -35.93 2.81 0.73
C ALA A 489 -36.38 1.93 1.91
N SER A 490 -35.43 1.25 2.55
CA SER A 490 -35.65 0.58 3.83
C SER A 490 -35.67 1.60 4.99
N VAL A 491 -36.24 1.20 6.13
CA VAL A 491 -36.26 2.05 7.34
C VAL A 491 -34.85 2.42 7.78
N GLU A 492 -33.91 1.47 7.71
CA GLU A 492 -32.50 1.69 8.00
C GLU A 492 -31.90 2.81 7.12
N ALA A 493 -32.13 2.75 5.81
CA ALA A 493 -31.58 3.72 4.87
C ALA A 493 -32.18 5.13 5.07
N GLU A 494 -33.48 5.22 5.39
CA GLU A 494 -34.14 6.48 5.72
C GLU A 494 -33.55 7.11 6.99
N LEU A 495 -33.34 6.31 8.04
CA LEU A 495 -32.71 6.77 9.28
C LEU A 495 -31.27 7.25 9.05
N ILE A 496 -30.44 6.47 8.34
CA ILE A 496 -29.06 6.83 8.03
C ILE A 496 -29.01 8.16 7.25
N SER A 497 -29.87 8.31 6.24
CA SER A 497 -29.91 9.53 5.42
C SER A 497 -30.34 10.75 6.24
N ALA A 498 -31.40 10.63 7.04
CA ALA A 498 -31.91 11.72 7.85
C ALA A 498 -30.89 12.17 8.91
N ILE A 499 -30.27 11.22 9.61
CA ILE A 499 -29.23 11.52 10.61
C ILE A 499 -28.04 12.20 9.93
N LYS A 500 -27.54 11.67 8.81
CA LYS A 500 -26.41 12.25 8.09
C LYS A 500 -26.69 13.69 7.62
N GLN A 501 -27.91 13.96 7.14
CA GLN A 501 -28.32 15.29 6.70
C GLN A 501 -28.37 16.28 7.87
N GLU A 502 -28.98 15.90 8.99
CA GLU A 502 -29.09 16.76 10.18
C GLU A 502 -27.72 17.06 10.79
N LEU A 503 -26.83 16.07 10.90
CA LEU A 503 -25.48 16.29 11.42
C LEU A 503 -24.65 17.20 10.52
N LYS A 504 -24.79 17.06 9.20
CA LYS A 504 -24.13 17.93 8.23
C LYS A 504 -24.69 19.36 8.27
N ALA A 505 -26.00 19.52 8.43
CA ALA A 505 -26.66 20.83 8.46
C ALA A 505 -26.41 21.58 9.78
N GLY A 506 -26.52 20.89 10.92
CA GLY A 506 -26.39 21.50 12.25
C GLY A 506 -24.94 21.72 12.70
N PHE A 507 -24.03 20.79 12.38
CA PHE A 507 -22.65 20.81 12.90
C PHE A 507 -21.58 20.90 11.82
N THR A 508 -21.95 20.92 10.53
CA THR A 508 -21.00 20.76 9.42
C THR A 508 -20.18 19.47 9.56
N ALA A 509 -20.76 18.45 10.21
CA ALA A 509 -20.07 17.20 10.48
C ALA A 509 -19.93 16.38 9.19
N ASP A 510 -18.73 15.86 8.97
CA ASP A 510 -18.45 14.84 7.97
C ASP A 510 -18.64 13.47 8.62
N VAL A 511 -19.75 12.80 8.27
CA VAL A 511 -20.15 11.53 8.89
C VAL A 511 -19.57 10.38 8.06
N SER A 512 -18.58 9.71 8.65
CA SER A 512 -17.86 8.58 8.06
C SER A 512 -18.71 7.31 8.05
N ARG A 513 -19.41 7.02 9.16
CA ARG A 513 -20.21 5.80 9.32
C ARG A 513 -21.38 6.03 10.26
N ILE A 514 -22.53 5.45 9.94
CA ILE A 514 -23.67 5.30 10.84
C ILE A 514 -24.06 3.83 10.83
N THR A 515 -24.22 3.22 12.00
CA THR A 515 -24.69 1.84 12.16
C THR A 515 -25.90 1.84 13.07
N ILE A 516 -26.97 1.15 12.65
CA ILE A 516 -28.19 1.03 13.43
C ILE A 516 -28.34 -0.43 13.86
N HIS A 517 -28.50 -0.65 15.16
CA HIS A 517 -28.74 -1.97 15.73
C HIS A 517 -30.16 -2.04 16.27
N VAL A 518 -30.99 -2.89 15.63
CA VAL A 518 -32.34 -3.20 16.10
C VAL A 518 -32.25 -4.26 17.20
N HIS A 519 -32.91 -4.01 18.33
CA HIS A 519 -32.97 -4.94 19.43
C HIS A 519 -34.30 -5.69 19.47
N ASP A 520 -34.25 -6.97 19.84
CA ASP A 520 -35.45 -7.80 19.95
C ASP A 520 -36.29 -7.37 21.16
N THR A 521 -37.46 -6.80 20.87
CA THR A 521 -38.51 -6.54 21.86
C THR A 521 -39.29 -7.82 22.19
N GLU A 522 -39.95 -7.86 23.34
CA GLU A 522 -40.77 -9.02 23.74
C GLU A 522 -41.87 -9.35 22.72
N ILE A 523 -42.47 -8.33 22.10
CA ILE A 523 -43.45 -8.51 21.01
C ILE A 523 -42.83 -9.17 19.77
N ALA A 524 -41.60 -8.79 19.39
CA ALA A 524 -40.90 -9.40 18.26
C ALA A 524 -40.49 -10.86 18.54
N LYS A 525 -40.01 -11.15 19.76
CA LYS A 525 -39.69 -12.52 20.19
C LYS A 525 -40.93 -13.42 20.17
N HIS A 526 -42.04 -12.91 20.71
CA HIS A 526 -43.31 -13.63 20.74
C HIS A 526 -43.86 -13.87 19.33
N PHE A 527 -43.83 -12.87 18.45
CA PHE A 527 -44.22 -13.05 17.05
C PHE A 527 -43.35 -14.10 16.33
N LYS A 528 -42.02 -14.04 16.46
CA LYS A 528 -41.10 -15.04 15.87
C LYS A 528 -41.41 -16.47 16.34
N LYS A 529 -41.74 -16.65 17.63
CA LYS A 529 -42.12 -17.95 18.21
C LYS A 529 -43.38 -18.52 17.56
N LEU A 530 -44.35 -17.65 17.25
CA LEU A 530 -45.62 -18.02 16.65
C LEU A 530 -45.51 -18.25 15.14
N TYR A 531 -44.86 -17.34 14.41
CA TYR A 531 -44.66 -17.41 12.96
C TYR A 531 -43.94 -18.70 12.51
N GLY A 532 -43.01 -19.21 13.33
CA GLY A 532 -42.27 -20.43 13.06
C GLY A 532 -43.02 -21.74 13.33
N LYS A 533 -44.26 -21.70 13.83
CA LYS A 533 -45.05 -22.88 14.19
C LYS A 533 -46.26 -23.06 13.27
N ILE A 534 -46.60 -24.32 13.00
CA ILE A 534 -47.86 -24.71 12.36
C ILE A 534 -48.77 -25.21 13.47
N GLY A 535 -49.93 -24.58 13.62
CA GLY A 535 -50.99 -25.04 14.52
C GLY A 535 -51.94 -25.98 13.78
N SER A 536 -52.68 -26.78 14.55
CA SER A 536 -53.76 -27.62 14.02
C SER A 536 -55.02 -27.43 14.86
N PHE A 537 -56.18 -27.67 14.26
CA PHE A 537 -57.46 -27.62 14.94
C PHE A 537 -58.30 -28.85 14.58
N GLU A 538 -59.10 -29.31 15.54
CA GLU A 538 -60.06 -30.40 15.34
C GLU A 538 -61.41 -30.03 15.95
N VAL A 539 -62.45 -30.01 15.12
CA VAL A 539 -63.80 -29.61 15.53
C VAL A 539 -64.75 -30.79 15.37
N HIS A 540 -65.37 -31.17 16.48
CA HIS A 540 -66.42 -32.17 16.53
C HIS A 540 -67.78 -31.48 16.57
N VAL A 541 -68.55 -31.59 15.49
CA VAL A 541 -69.88 -30.98 15.37
C VAL A 541 -70.93 -32.04 15.66
N SER A 542 -71.58 -31.88 16.82
CA SER A 542 -72.73 -32.67 17.25
C SER A 542 -73.89 -31.72 17.45
N SER A 543 -74.87 -31.66 16.53
CA SER A 543 -76.01 -30.77 16.71
C SER A 543 -77.36 -31.44 16.47
N LEU A 544 -78.20 -31.28 17.50
CA LEU A 544 -79.67 -31.37 17.58
C LEU A 544 -80.34 -32.64 17.03
N ALA A 545 -80.91 -33.43 17.95
CA ALA A 545 -81.94 -34.50 17.86
C ALA A 545 -81.87 -35.56 16.73
N ASP A 546 -81.40 -35.23 15.54
CA ASP A 546 -81.46 -36.03 14.31
C ASP A 546 -80.07 -36.53 13.81
N ILE A 547 -78.98 -36.14 14.48
CA ILE A 547 -77.60 -36.60 14.20
C ILE A 547 -77.15 -37.58 15.30
N GLU A 548 -77.15 -38.88 15.00
CA GLU A 548 -76.65 -39.92 15.92
C GLU A 548 -75.10 -39.96 16.01
N GLU A 549 -74.38 -39.39 15.03
CA GLU A 549 -72.91 -39.47 14.92
C GLU A 549 -72.27 -38.13 14.56
N ALA A 550 -71.27 -37.72 15.35
CA ALA A 550 -70.59 -36.43 15.19
C ALA A 550 -69.79 -36.34 13.88
N VAL A 551 -69.82 -35.16 13.25
CA VAL A 551 -68.99 -34.85 12.08
C VAL A 551 -67.72 -34.15 12.54
N THR A 552 -66.57 -34.67 12.14
CA THR A 552 -65.26 -34.11 12.53
C THR A 552 -64.63 -33.36 11.37
N PHE A 553 -64.24 -32.10 11.60
CA PHE A 553 -63.42 -31.29 10.71
C PHE A 553 -62.01 -31.13 11.30
N ARG A 554 -60.97 -31.25 10.46
CA ARG A 554 -59.57 -31.08 10.84
C ARG A 554 -58.88 -30.16 9.85
N GLY A 555 -57.97 -29.30 10.31
CA GLY A 555 -57.16 -28.46 9.45
C GLY A 555 -55.93 -27.91 10.18
N ASP A 556 -54.99 -27.41 9.39
CA ASP A 556 -53.76 -26.77 9.89
C ASP A 556 -53.83 -25.26 9.63
N PHE A 557 -53.23 -24.46 10.50
CA PHE A 557 -53.07 -23.02 10.28
C PHE A 557 -51.64 -22.55 10.50
N GLN A 558 -51.26 -21.52 9.77
CA GLN A 558 -49.98 -20.84 9.92
C GLN A 558 -50.21 -19.34 10.06
N ILE A 559 -49.45 -18.70 10.94
CA ILE A 559 -49.49 -17.25 11.13
C ILE A 559 -48.61 -16.61 10.07
N GLU A 560 -49.19 -15.70 9.29
CA GLU A 560 -48.50 -15.01 8.20
C GLU A 560 -48.03 -13.60 8.62
N GLY A 561 -48.72 -12.99 9.58
CA GLY A 561 -48.47 -11.62 9.99
C GLY A 561 -49.40 -11.15 11.10
N VAL A 562 -49.28 -9.89 11.46
CA VAL A 562 -50.23 -9.18 12.32
C VAL A 562 -51.18 -8.38 11.41
N GLU A 563 -52.46 -8.36 11.75
CA GLU A 563 -53.47 -7.57 11.03
C GLU A 563 -53.14 -6.07 11.12
N THR A 564 -53.47 -5.33 10.07
CA THR A 564 -53.22 -3.88 10.03
C THR A 564 -53.90 -3.22 11.23
N ASN A 565 -53.19 -2.31 11.91
CA ASN A 565 -53.63 -1.65 13.15
C ASN A 565 -53.93 -2.58 14.35
N SER A 566 -53.52 -3.85 14.30
CA SER A 566 -53.81 -4.83 15.37
C SER A 566 -52.59 -5.23 16.20
N TRP A 567 -51.46 -4.54 16.01
CA TRP A 567 -50.22 -4.77 16.77
C TRP A 567 -50.39 -4.57 18.28
N TYR A 568 -51.18 -3.57 18.69
CA TYR A 568 -51.55 -3.40 20.10
C TYR A 568 -52.36 -4.60 20.63
N THR A 569 -53.36 -5.06 19.89
CA THR A 569 -54.18 -6.22 20.25
C THR A 569 -53.32 -7.46 20.42
N PHE A 570 -52.40 -7.71 19.48
CA PHE A 570 -51.44 -8.81 19.57
C PHE A 570 -50.54 -8.69 20.79
N GLN A 571 -49.98 -7.50 21.05
CA GLN A 571 -49.12 -7.23 22.20
C GLN A 571 -49.83 -7.45 23.54
N ALA A 572 -51.07 -7.00 23.65
CA ALA A 572 -51.86 -7.05 24.88
C ALA A 572 -52.36 -8.47 25.19
N ARG A 573 -52.69 -9.25 24.16
CA ARG A 573 -53.29 -10.58 24.31
C ARG A 573 -52.27 -11.71 24.47
N GLN A 574 -51.08 -11.58 23.89
CA GLN A 574 -50.00 -12.58 23.93
C GLN A 574 -50.47 -14.03 23.69
N PRO A 575 -51.13 -14.31 22.56
CA PRO A 575 -51.70 -15.63 22.30
C PRO A 575 -50.63 -16.71 22.15
N GLU A 576 -50.86 -17.91 22.69
CA GLU A 576 -50.13 -19.10 22.29
C GLU A 576 -50.84 -19.84 21.14
N ILE A 577 -50.15 -20.79 20.49
CA ILE A 577 -50.74 -21.55 19.36
C ILE A 577 -52.02 -22.27 19.81
N GLU A 578 -52.05 -22.78 21.03
CA GLU A 578 -53.20 -23.45 21.63
C GLU A 578 -54.40 -22.52 21.80
N ASP A 579 -54.19 -21.25 22.14
CA ASP A 579 -55.27 -20.25 22.25
C ASP A 579 -55.88 -19.96 20.89
N ILE A 580 -55.05 -19.92 19.84
CA ILE A 580 -55.47 -19.73 18.46
C ILE A 580 -56.26 -20.95 17.98
N SER A 581 -55.76 -22.17 18.20
CA SER A 581 -56.48 -23.41 17.90
C SER A 581 -57.86 -23.42 18.57
N GLN A 582 -57.93 -23.17 19.87
CA GLN A 582 -59.20 -23.18 20.61
C GLN A 582 -60.16 -22.09 20.14
N SER A 583 -59.66 -20.92 19.77
CA SER A 583 -60.47 -19.84 19.22
C SER A 583 -61.14 -20.25 17.91
N ILE A 584 -60.36 -20.82 16.99
CA ILE A 584 -60.85 -21.38 15.73
C ILE A 584 -61.89 -22.47 16.02
N GLU A 585 -61.57 -23.41 16.91
CA GLU A 585 -62.47 -24.52 17.24
C GLU A 585 -63.81 -24.05 17.81
N ARG A 586 -63.79 -23.11 18.77
CA ARG A 586 -65.01 -22.56 19.37
C ARG A 586 -65.85 -21.82 18.33
N ARG A 587 -65.23 -20.98 17.49
CA ARG A 587 -65.94 -20.22 16.44
C ARG A 587 -66.58 -21.17 15.43
N LEU A 588 -65.80 -22.12 14.92
CA LEU A 588 -66.29 -23.12 13.97
C LEU A 588 -67.38 -23.98 14.58
N ASN A 589 -67.21 -24.49 15.81
CA ASN A 589 -68.23 -25.28 16.48
C ASN A 589 -69.53 -24.49 16.67
N SER A 590 -69.46 -23.22 17.09
CA SER A 590 -70.65 -22.37 17.29
C SER A 590 -71.44 -22.12 16.01
N ARG A 591 -70.75 -22.01 14.86
CA ARG A 591 -71.40 -21.77 13.56
C ARG A 591 -71.88 -23.07 12.94
N LEU A 592 -71.02 -24.09 12.87
CA LEU A 592 -71.32 -25.39 12.26
C LEU A 592 -72.40 -26.16 13.03
N SER A 593 -72.51 -25.99 14.35
CA SER A 593 -73.61 -26.59 15.12
C SER A 593 -74.99 -26.00 14.79
N THR A 594 -75.09 -24.92 14.01
CA THR A 594 -76.41 -24.42 13.55
C THR A 594 -76.89 -25.06 12.25
N PHE A 595 -76.07 -25.90 11.63
CA PHE A 595 -76.38 -26.61 10.38
C PHE A 595 -77.07 -27.94 10.66
N THR A 596 -77.95 -28.36 9.74
CA THR A 596 -78.65 -29.66 9.84
C THR A 596 -77.78 -30.80 9.30
N LYS A 597 -78.19 -32.05 9.57
CA LYS A 597 -77.50 -33.26 9.09
C LYS A 597 -77.27 -33.23 7.58
N ASP A 598 -78.29 -32.82 6.82
CA ASP A 598 -78.25 -32.81 5.35
C ASP A 598 -77.31 -31.72 4.81
N ASP A 599 -77.17 -30.60 5.53
CA ASP A 599 -76.27 -29.51 5.14
C ASP A 599 -74.78 -29.86 5.33
N LEU A 600 -74.48 -30.79 6.25
CA LEU A 600 -73.12 -31.25 6.56
C LEU A 600 -72.75 -32.55 5.81
N GLN A 601 -73.68 -33.15 5.06
CA GLN A 601 -73.46 -34.34 4.25
C GLN A 601 -73.08 -33.98 2.81
N TYR A 602 -71.99 -34.56 2.31
CA TYR A 602 -71.53 -34.31 0.95
C TYR A 602 -72.42 -35.00 -0.09
N THR A 603 -73.29 -34.22 -0.72
CA THR A 603 -74.06 -34.67 -1.89
C THR A 603 -73.52 -34.11 -3.21
N ASN A 604 -72.66 -33.06 -3.22
CA ASN A 604 -72.05 -32.45 -4.42
C ASN A 604 -70.69 -31.74 -4.12
N LEU A 605 -69.77 -31.68 -5.10
CA LEU A 605 -68.46 -31.01 -5.03
C LEU A 605 -68.55 -29.49 -4.87
N GLU A 606 -69.55 -28.84 -5.46
CA GLU A 606 -69.74 -27.38 -5.33
C GLU A 606 -70.07 -26.96 -3.89
N TYR A 607 -70.79 -27.82 -3.16
CA TYR A 607 -71.11 -27.61 -1.75
C TYR A 607 -69.88 -27.74 -0.84
N LEU A 608 -68.93 -28.61 -1.18
CA LEU A 608 -67.68 -28.76 -0.45
C LEU A 608 -66.86 -27.46 -0.48
N SER A 609 -66.64 -26.89 -1.67
CA SER A 609 -65.89 -25.64 -1.82
C SER A 609 -66.54 -24.45 -1.11
N LEU A 610 -67.88 -24.40 -1.05
CA LEU A 610 -68.60 -23.38 -0.29
C LEU A 610 -68.30 -23.49 1.22
N ILE A 611 -68.37 -24.70 1.77
CA ILE A 611 -68.10 -24.95 3.20
C ILE A 611 -66.63 -24.66 3.53
N GLU A 612 -65.68 -25.05 2.68
CA GLU A 612 -64.26 -24.75 2.87
C GLU A 612 -63.99 -23.24 2.90
N ASN A 613 -64.60 -22.47 2.00
CA ASN A 613 -64.46 -21.01 1.98
C ASN A 613 -65.04 -20.36 3.25
N LEU A 614 -66.20 -20.83 3.72
CA LEU A 614 -66.81 -20.34 4.95
C LEU A 614 -65.97 -20.69 6.19
N ILE A 615 -65.43 -21.90 6.27
CA ILE A 615 -64.54 -22.31 7.36
C ILE A 615 -63.28 -21.43 7.37
N ASN A 616 -62.66 -21.20 6.21
CA ASN A 616 -61.49 -20.33 6.09
C ASN A 616 -61.81 -18.91 6.55
N GLN A 617 -62.91 -18.33 6.07
CA GLN A 617 -63.34 -16.99 6.46
C GLN A 617 -63.59 -16.88 7.96
N TRP A 618 -64.42 -17.77 8.54
CA TRP A 618 -64.78 -17.68 9.96
C TRP A 618 -63.60 -17.90 10.90
N ALA A 619 -62.67 -18.79 10.52
CA ALA A 619 -61.47 -19.03 11.30
C ALA A 619 -60.50 -17.83 11.21
N THR A 620 -60.28 -17.26 10.02
CA THR A 620 -59.48 -16.04 9.85
C THR A 620 -60.09 -14.87 10.63
N ASP A 621 -61.39 -14.62 10.50
CA ASP A 621 -62.09 -13.56 11.22
C ASP A 621 -61.97 -13.72 12.74
N SER A 622 -62.10 -14.95 13.26
CA SER A 622 -61.95 -15.21 14.70
C SER A 622 -60.58 -14.84 15.24
N VAL A 623 -59.53 -15.18 14.50
CA VAL A 623 -58.14 -14.95 14.91
C VAL A 623 -57.74 -13.49 14.76
N VAL A 624 -58.23 -12.81 13.72
CA VAL A 624 -58.09 -11.36 13.57
C VAL A 624 -58.81 -10.62 14.70
N GLU A 625 -60.09 -10.92 14.96
CA GLU A 625 -60.89 -10.26 15.99
C GLU A 625 -60.31 -10.44 17.41
N GLN A 626 -59.87 -11.67 17.75
CA GLN A 626 -59.44 -11.98 19.12
C GLN A 626 -57.98 -11.65 19.40
N PHE A 627 -57.11 -11.80 18.40
CA PHE A 627 -55.67 -11.76 18.58
C PHE A 627 -54.95 -10.78 17.65
N GLY A 628 -55.65 -10.22 16.66
CA GLY A 628 -55.05 -9.30 15.70
C GLY A 628 -54.05 -9.98 14.74
N LEU A 629 -54.18 -11.29 14.52
CA LEU A 629 -53.23 -12.06 13.71
C LEU A 629 -53.82 -12.46 12.35
N LYS A 630 -53.01 -12.40 11.29
CA LYS A 630 -53.34 -12.95 9.98
C LYS A 630 -52.91 -14.42 9.92
N ILE A 631 -53.86 -15.30 9.59
CA ILE A 631 -53.60 -16.73 9.43
C ILE A 631 -54.00 -17.23 8.05
N ARG A 632 -53.30 -18.28 7.61
CA ARG A 632 -53.67 -19.09 6.45
C ARG A 632 -54.00 -20.51 6.91
N ILE A 633 -55.14 -21.02 6.46
CA ILE A 633 -55.56 -22.41 6.69
C ILE A 633 -55.12 -23.29 5.52
N SER A 634 -54.69 -24.50 5.85
CA SER A 634 -54.30 -25.56 4.92
C SER A 634 -54.80 -26.92 5.41
N ASN A 635 -54.81 -27.92 4.53
CA ASN A 635 -55.14 -29.32 4.85
C ASN A 635 -56.53 -29.53 5.51
N LEU A 636 -57.53 -28.73 5.15
CA LEU A 636 -58.88 -28.87 5.66
C LEU A 636 -59.52 -30.18 5.18
N GLN A 637 -60.01 -31.00 6.11
CA GLN A 637 -60.59 -32.32 5.85
C GLN A 637 -61.81 -32.58 6.75
N ARG A 638 -62.80 -33.35 6.25
CA ARG A 638 -63.93 -33.87 7.03
C ARG A 638 -63.89 -35.39 7.07
N THR A 639 -64.01 -35.97 8.26
CA THR A 639 -64.13 -37.42 8.44
C THR A 639 -65.55 -37.89 8.08
N ARG A 640 -65.67 -38.99 7.33
CA ARG A 640 -66.96 -39.63 7.01
C ARG A 640 -67.58 -40.30 8.25
N THR A 641 -68.90 -40.36 8.31
CA THR A 641 -69.64 -41.03 9.39
C THR A 641 -69.74 -42.56 9.14
N GLN A 642 -69.90 -43.37 10.19
CA GLN A 642 -70.16 -44.81 10.13
C GLN A 642 -71.44 -45.12 9.35
N GLN A 643 -72.49 -44.29 9.47
CA GLN A 643 -73.71 -44.45 8.67
C GLN A 643 -73.46 -44.26 7.17
N GLU A 644 -72.65 -43.28 6.77
CA GLU A 644 -72.26 -43.08 5.36
C GLU A 644 -71.40 -44.26 4.84
N LEU A 645 -70.53 -44.81 5.69
CA LEU A 645 -69.72 -45.99 5.36
C LEU A 645 -70.58 -47.26 5.18
N LEU A 646 -71.62 -47.45 6.00
CA LEU A 646 -72.56 -48.58 5.89
C LEU A 646 -73.49 -48.47 4.68
N LEU A 647 -74.07 -47.28 4.43
CA LEU A 647 -74.94 -47.02 3.28
C LEU A 647 -74.19 -47.18 1.94
N ALA A 648 -72.90 -46.80 1.89
CA ALA A 648 -72.07 -47.07 0.73
C ALA A 648 -71.89 -48.58 0.46
N GLY A 649 -71.79 -49.39 1.51
CA GLY A 649 -71.72 -50.86 1.42
C GLY A 649 -73.03 -51.53 0.97
N GLU A 650 -74.19 -51.00 1.37
CA GLU A 650 -75.50 -51.53 0.97
C GLU A 650 -75.94 -51.09 -0.43
N LYS A 651 -75.68 -49.85 -0.82
CA LYS A 651 -75.91 -49.38 -2.20
C LYS A 651 -75.17 -50.23 -3.22
N GLN A 652 -73.95 -50.66 -2.90
CA GLN A 652 -73.16 -51.53 -3.76
C GLN A 652 -73.86 -52.89 -3.99
N LYS A 653 -74.42 -53.49 -2.94
CA LYS A 653 -75.12 -54.78 -3.02
C LYS A 653 -76.44 -54.69 -3.81
N VAL A 654 -77.20 -53.59 -3.66
CA VAL A 654 -78.46 -53.38 -4.40
C VAL A 654 -78.20 -53.13 -5.90
N LEU A 655 -77.13 -52.40 -6.23
CA LEU A 655 -76.72 -52.20 -7.62
C LEU A 655 -76.36 -53.52 -8.31
N ASP A 656 -75.65 -54.41 -7.62
CA ASP A 656 -75.27 -55.71 -8.17
C ASP A 656 -76.47 -56.62 -8.45
N VAL A 657 -77.49 -56.60 -7.58
CA VAL A 657 -78.75 -57.34 -7.78
C VAL A 657 -79.58 -56.76 -8.94
N GLN A 658 -79.67 -55.44 -9.05
CA GLN A 658 -80.35 -54.77 -10.17
C GLN A 658 -79.65 -55.03 -11.52
N ARG A 659 -78.32 -55.10 -11.52
CA ARG A 659 -77.54 -55.41 -12.72
C ARG A 659 -77.82 -56.82 -13.23
N GLN A 660 -77.94 -57.80 -12.34
CA GLN A 660 -78.27 -59.18 -12.71
C GLN A 660 -79.72 -59.34 -13.21
N ALA A 661 -80.69 -58.63 -12.62
CA ALA A 661 -82.08 -58.66 -13.09
C ALA A 661 -82.23 -58.04 -14.49
N ARG A 662 -81.50 -56.95 -14.77
CA ARG A 662 -81.52 -56.25 -16.06
C ARG A 662 -80.93 -57.10 -17.20
N LEU A 663 -79.90 -57.89 -16.92
CA LEU A 663 -79.31 -58.81 -17.90
C LEU A 663 -80.30 -59.91 -18.33
N LYS A 664 -81.04 -60.52 -17.39
CA LYS A 664 -82.06 -61.53 -17.69
C LYS A 664 -83.23 -60.97 -18.51
N GLN A 665 -83.61 -59.72 -18.28
CA GLN A 665 -84.68 -59.05 -19.03
C GLN A 665 -84.28 -58.76 -20.48
N LEU A 666 -83.03 -58.37 -20.72
CA LEU A 666 -82.47 -58.15 -22.06
C LEU A 666 -82.38 -59.46 -22.86
N GLU A 667 -82.00 -60.57 -22.23
CA GLU A 667 -81.98 -61.89 -22.89
C GLU A 667 -83.37 -62.35 -23.36
N ALA A 668 -84.40 -62.16 -22.52
CA ALA A 668 -85.78 -62.51 -22.87
C ALA A 668 -86.33 -61.66 -24.03
N GLN A 669 -86.00 -60.36 -24.06
CA GLN A 669 -86.40 -59.47 -25.16
C GLN A 669 -85.73 -59.84 -26.49
N SER A 670 -84.45 -60.23 -26.45
CA SER A 670 -83.72 -60.69 -27.64
C SER A 670 -84.35 -61.95 -28.26
N GLN A 671 -84.77 -62.92 -27.45
CA GLN A 671 -85.42 -64.15 -27.93
C GLN A 671 -86.78 -63.89 -28.61
N ILE A 672 -87.60 -62.99 -28.05
CA ILE A 672 -88.89 -62.60 -28.63
C ILE A 672 -88.69 -61.86 -29.96
N HIS A 673 -87.67 -61.01 -30.05
CA HIS A 673 -87.38 -60.28 -31.28
C HIS A 673 -86.92 -61.21 -32.41
N SER A 674 -86.04 -62.17 -32.10
CA SER A 674 -85.58 -63.19 -33.06
C SER A 674 -86.74 -64.02 -33.63
N THR A 675 -87.65 -64.51 -32.78
CA THR A 675 -88.81 -65.30 -33.24
C THR A 675 -89.77 -64.50 -34.11
N THR A 676 -89.98 -63.22 -33.78
CA THR A 676 -90.83 -62.32 -34.58
C THR A 676 -90.21 -62.03 -35.95
N TYR A 677 -88.88 -61.86 -36.01
CA TYR A 677 -88.14 -61.64 -37.25
C TYR A 677 -88.23 -62.86 -38.19
N GLU A 678 -88.00 -64.07 -37.67
CA GLU A 678 -88.10 -65.30 -38.47
C GLU A 678 -89.51 -65.52 -39.05
N PHE A 679 -90.55 -65.18 -38.28
CA PHE A 679 -91.93 -65.29 -38.74
C PHE A 679 -92.21 -64.39 -39.95
N LYS A 680 -91.82 -63.10 -39.85
CA LYS A 680 -91.98 -62.13 -40.93
C LYS A 680 -91.18 -62.49 -42.18
N LEU A 681 -89.96 -63.02 -42.01
CA LEU A 681 -89.12 -63.46 -43.13
C LEU A 681 -89.78 -64.61 -43.91
N ARG A 682 -90.41 -65.57 -43.21
CA ARG A 682 -91.18 -66.65 -43.88
C ARG A 682 -92.38 -66.11 -44.64
N GLU A 683 -93.09 -65.14 -44.08
CA GLU A 683 -94.25 -64.54 -44.72
C GLU A 683 -93.86 -63.78 -46.01
N LEU A 684 -92.77 -63.00 -45.95
CA LEU A 684 -92.23 -62.31 -47.12
C LEU A 684 -91.86 -63.28 -48.25
N ASN A 685 -91.18 -64.39 -47.92
CA ASN A 685 -90.80 -65.40 -48.91
C ASN A 685 -92.01 -66.06 -49.57
N LYS A 686 -93.11 -66.27 -48.84
CA LYS A 686 -94.36 -66.78 -49.42
C LYS A 686 -94.98 -65.78 -50.40
N LEU A 687 -94.97 -64.50 -50.07
CA LEU A 687 -95.52 -63.45 -50.94
C LEU A 687 -94.70 -63.28 -52.22
N LEU A 688 -93.37 -63.33 -52.12
CA LEU A 688 -92.48 -63.28 -53.30
C LEU A 688 -92.74 -64.46 -54.26
N ALA A 689 -92.87 -65.68 -53.72
CA ALA A 689 -93.20 -66.86 -54.54
C ALA A 689 -94.60 -66.77 -55.17
N ARG A 690 -95.57 -66.16 -54.48
CA ARG A 690 -96.92 -65.93 -55.02
C ARG A 690 -96.89 -64.94 -56.18
N ARG A 691 -96.13 -63.85 -56.02
CA ARG A 691 -95.92 -62.85 -57.07
C ARG A 691 -95.25 -63.46 -58.31
N GLU A 692 -94.25 -64.31 -58.12
CA GLU A 692 -93.55 -64.98 -59.23
C GLU A 692 -94.48 -65.86 -60.08
N ASN A 693 -95.44 -66.55 -59.45
CA ASN A 693 -96.41 -67.38 -60.17
C ASN A 693 -97.46 -66.56 -60.96
N LEU A 694 -97.73 -65.30 -60.59
CA LEU A 694 -98.74 -64.46 -61.24
C LEU A 694 -98.17 -63.67 -62.44
N LEU A 695 -96.85 -63.59 -62.60
CA LEU A 695 -96.16 -62.79 -63.63
C LEU A 695 -96.23 -63.36 -65.07
N GLY A 696 -97.26 -64.13 -65.41
CA GLY A 696 -97.44 -64.72 -66.75
C GLY A 696 -98.86 -64.67 -67.30
N HIS A 697 -99.83 -64.03 -66.63
CA HIS A 697 -101.21 -63.90 -67.09
C HIS A 697 -101.61 -62.41 -67.09
N GLU A 698 -102.02 -61.88 -68.25
CA GLU A 698 -102.17 -60.43 -68.50
C GLU A 698 -103.39 -59.76 -67.81
N ASP A 699 -104.28 -60.53 -67.19
CA ASP A 699 -105.50 -60.00 -66.54
C ASP A 699 -105.37 -59.77 -65.01
N ASP A 700 -104.19 -60.02 -64.41
CA ASP A 700 -103.99 -59.99 -62.94
C ASP A 700 -103.08 -58.83 -62.45
N GLU A 701 -103.04 -57.72 -63.19
CA GLU A 701 -102.14 -56.58 -62.91
C GLU A 701 -102.42 -55.91 -61.55
N ASP A 702 -103.69 -55.76 -61.16
CA ASP A 702 -104.11 -55.19 -59.87
C ASP A 702 -103.68 -56.06 -58.67
N GLU A 703 -103.69 -57.40 -58.81
CA GLU A 703 -103.29 -58.32 -57.73
C GLU A 703 -101.77 -58.31 -57.54
N ILE A 704 -101.01 -58.17 -58.63
CA ILE A 704 -99.55 -58.00 -58.58
C ILE A 704 -99.18 -56.69 -57.86
N GLU A 705 -99.88 -55.58 -58.13
CA GLU A 705 -99.60 -54.31 -57.47
C GLU A 705 -99.91 -54.35 -55.96
N ALA A 706 -101.02 -55.01 -55.57
CA ALA A 706 -101.35 -55.22 -54.16
C ALA A 706 -100.30 -56.10 -53.44
N LEU A 707 -99.82 -57.16 -54.10
CA LEU A 707 -98.74 -58.00 -53.59
C LEU A 707 -97.42 -57.22 -53.46
N ASP A 708 -97.10 -56.38 -54.44
CA ASP A 708 -95.89 -55.55 -54.43
C ASP A 708 -95.89 -54.54 -53.28
N GLN A 709 -97.03 -53.89 -53.00
CA GLN A 709 -97.14 -53.03 -51.83
C GLN A 709 -96.92 -53.81 -50.54
N ARG A 710 -97.51 -55.00 -50.41
CA ARG A 710 -97.37 -55.80 -49.18
C ARG A 710 -95.96 -56.33 -48.98
N ILE A 711 -95.29 -56.76 -50.06
CA ILE A 711 -93.87 -57.14 -50.05
C ILE A 711 -93.01 -55.96 -49.61
N ARG A 712 -93.26 -54.75 -50.12
CA ARG A 712 -92.52 -53.55 -49.71
C ARG A 712 -92.70 -53.25 -48.23
N THR A 713 -93.93 -53.26 -47.70
CA THR A 713 -94.19 -53.00 -46.28
C THR A 713 -93.47 -54.02 -45.38
N LEU A 714 -93.58 -55.31 -45.69
CA LEU A 714 -92.88 -56.36 -44.91
C LEU A 714 -91.36 -56.26 -45.02
N THR A 715 -90.83 -55.87 -46.19
CA THR A 715 -89.39 -55.64 -46.38
C THR A 715 -88.89 -54.45 -45.57
N GLU A 716 -89.66 -53.37 -45.48
CA GLU A 716 -89.33 -52.23 -44.61
C GLU A 716 -89.41 -52.59 -43.12
N GLU A 717 -90.40 -53.38 -42.71
CA GLU A 717 -90.52 -53.84 -41.32
C GLU A 717 -89.41 -54.82 -40.89
N LEU A 718 -88.77 -55.51 -41.84
CA LEU A 718 -87.61 -56.39 -41.61
C LEU A 718 -86.28 -55.63 -41.59
N LYS A 719 -86.24 -54.35 -41.96
CA LYS A 719 -85.05 -53.51 -41.71
C LYS A 719 -84.99 -53.18 -40.23
N ILE A 720 -84.33 -54.04 -39.46
CA ILE A 720 -84.14 -53.84 -38.02
C ILE A 720 -83.30 -52.55 -37.77
N PRO A 721 -83.74 -51.60 -36.92
CA PRO A 721 -82.87 -50.60 -36.32
C PRO A 721 -81.89 -51.27 -35.36
N SER A 722 -80.59 -51.04 -35.55
CA SER A 722 -79.50 -51.53 -34.68
C SER A 722 -79.85 -51.38 -33.18
N LEU A 723 -79.48 -52.38 -32.37
CA LEU A 723 -79.59 -52.39 -30.90
C LEU A 723 -78.93 -51.17 -30.22
N GLU A 724 -78.14 -50.38 -30.94
CA GLU A 724 -77.58 -49.11 -30.46
C GLU A 724 -78.62 -47.98 -30.29
N ASP A 725 -79.74 -47.99 -31.04
CA ASP A 725 -80.77 -46.94 -30.94
C ASP A 725 -81.77 -47.17 -29.78
N ALA A 726 -81.80 -48.37 -29.20
CA ALA A 726 -82.60 -48.68 -28.01
C ALA A 726 -81.87 -48.35 -26.68
N ALA A 727 -80.56 -48.12 -26.73
CA ALA A 727 -79.77 -47.74 -25.55
C ALA A 727 -79.87 -46.24 -25.19
N THR A 728 -80.40 -45.40 -26.08
CA THR A 728 -80.43 -43.93 -25.95
C THR A 728 -81.77 -43.34 -25.50
N LYS A 729 -82.80 -44.16 -25.22
CA LYS A 729 -84.03 -43.70 -24.56
C LYS A 729 -84.27 -44.47 -23.27
N VAL A 730 -84.58 -43.73 -22.19
CA VAL A 730 -85.01 -44.15 -20.82
C VAL A 730 -83.82 -44.24 -19.82
N ILE A 731 -83.65 -43.45 -18.74
CA ILE A 731 -84.44 -42.49 -17.95
C ILE A 731 -83.43 -41.61 -17.16
N LYS A 732 -83.63 -40.27 -17.07
CA LYS A 732 -83.02 -39.42 -16.02
C LYS A 732 -83.61 -39.85 -14.67
N PRO A 733 -82.83 -40.16 -13.62
CA PRO A 733 -83.39 -40.34 -12.29
C PRO A 733 -84.14 -39.06 -11.92
N GLN A 734 -85.41 -39.17 -11.52
CA GLN A 734 -86.09 -38.10 -10.80
C GLN A 734 -85.32 -37.89 -9.50
N ILE A 735 -84.46 -36.87 -9.49
CA ILE A 735 -83.89 -36.33 -8.25
C ILE A 735 -85.06 -35.73 -7.50
N SER A 736 -85.43 -36.38 -6.40
CA SER A 736 -86.31 -35.83 -5.38
C SER A 736 -85.78 -34.47 -4.96
N GLN A 737 -86.66 -33.49 -4.87
CA GLN A 737 -86.39 -32.12 -4.46
C GLN A 737 -85.53 -32.08 -3.18
N ALA A 738 -84.26 -31.71 -3.32
CA ALA A 738 -83.45 -31.22 -2.22
C ALA A 738 -83.66 -29.69 -2.12
N PRO A 739 -83.61 -29.10 -0.92
CA PRO A 739 -83.79 -27.65 -0.73
C PRO A 739 -82.78 -26.86 -1.55
N SER A 740 -83.20 -25.70 -2.06
CA SER A 740 -82.44 -24.96 -3.07
C SER A 740 -81.17 -24.34 -2.47
N LEU A 741 -80.06 -24.38 -3.20
CA LEU A 741 -78.78 -23.67 -2.94
C LEU A 741 -78.95 -22.21 -2.49
N ARG A 742 -80.05 -21.55 -2.87
CA ARG A 742 -80.42 -20.20 -2.46
C ARG A 742 -80.72 -20.09 -0.96
N GLU A 743 -81.33 -21.11 -0.36
CA GLU A 743 -81.78 -21.08 1.04
C GLU A 743 -80.60 -21.14 2.02
N LEU A 744 -79.51 -21.82 1.68
CA LEU A 744 -78.29 -21.86 2.51
C LEU A 744 -77.45 -20.58 2.39
N ALA A 745 -77.32 -20.03 1.18
CA ALA A 745 -76.65 -18.75 0.97
C ALA A 745 -77.40 -17.59 1.65
N GLU A 746 -78.75 -17.62 1.67
CA GLU A 746 -79.56 -16.68 2.43
C GLU A 746 -79.45 -16.90 3.94
N LYS A 747 -79.44 -18.15 4.44
CA LYS A 747 -79.22 -18.44 5.87
C LYS A 747 -77.86 -17.95 6.38
N ALA A 748 -76.78 -18.10 5.58
CA ALA A 748 -75.46 -17.59 5.92
C ALA A 748 -75.45 -16.05 6.02
N LYS A 749 -76.06 -15.35 5.04
CA LYS A 749 -76.21 -13.88 5.06
C LYS A 749 -77.10 -13.36 6.18
N LEU A 750 -78.18 -14.07 6.53
CA LEU A 750 -79.09 -13.72 7.63
C LEU A 750 -78.44 -13.89 9.01
N GLN A 751 -77.43 -14.76 9.14
CA GLN A 751 -76.65 -14.91 10.37
C GLN A 751 -75.52 -13.88 10.49
N GLU A 752 -75.00 -13.35 9.39
CA GLU A 752 -74.07 -12.20 9.39
C GLU A 752 -74.78 -10.91 9.81
N SER A 753 -76.04 -10.71 9.43
CA SER A 753 -76.78 -9.47 9.75
C SER A 753 -77.29 -9.36 11.19
N LYS A 754 -77.32 -10.45 11.97
CA LYS A 754 -77.89 -10.47 13.34
C LYS A 754 -76.89 -10.22 14.47
N ASN A 755 -75.59 -10.18 14.21
CA ASN A 755 -74.55 -10.07 15.25
C ASN A 755 -73.82 -8.72 15.30
N ASN A 756 -74.29 -7.68 14.61
CA ASN A 756 -73.84 -6.30 14.85
C ASN A 756 -74.79 -5.61 15.84
N PRO A 757 -74.42 -5.41 17.12
CA PRO A 757 -75.13 -4.47 17.97
C PRO A 757 -74.79 -3.05 17.49
N VAL A 758 -75.82 -2.34 17.05
CA VAL A 758 -75.82 -0.88 16.91
C VAL A 758 -75.48 -0.32 18.31
N LEU A 759 -74.33 0.34 18.43
CA LEU A 759 -74.01 1.17 19.58
C LEU A 759 -74.82 2.46 19.47
N ASP A 760 -75.83 2.59 20.32
CA ASP A 760 -76.59 3.82 20.53
C ASP A 760 -75.67 4.92 21.10
N ASP A 761 -75.79 6.10 20.50
CA ASP A 761 -75.21 7.36 20.97
C ASP A 761 -75.67 7.67 22.40
N ALA A 762 -74.72 7.76 23.33
CA ALA A 762 -74.94 8.34 24.64
C ALA A 762 -74.80 9.88 24.59
N PRO A 763 -75.59 10.62 25.37
CA PRO A 763 -75.82 12.04 25.16
C PRO A 763 -74.67 12.93 25.66
N ASN A 764 -74.39 13.97 24.87
CA ASN A 764 -73.60 15.15 25.21
C ASN A 764 -73.92 15.63 26.64
N GLN A 765 -72.93 15.57 27.52
CA GLN A 765 -72.93 16.29 28.80
C GLN A 765 -72.05 17.53 28.68
N ASP A 766 -72.67 18.65 29.02
CA ASP A 766 -72.09 19.98 29.16
C ASP A 766 -70.83 19.98 30.04
N LEU A 767 -69.77 20.61 29.54
CA LEU A 767 -68.64 21.08 30.34
C LEU A 767 -68.71 22.62 30.41
N PRO A 768 -68.58 23.22 31.61
CA PRO A 768 -68.70 24.65 31.79
C PRO A 768 -67.41 25.39 31.45
N GLU A 769 -67.60 26.62 30.99
CA GLU A 769 -66.61 27.69 30.91
C GLU A 769 -65.90 27.86 32.26
N LEU A 770 -64.57 27.95 32.24
CA LEU A 770 -63.82 28.63 33.29
C LEU A 770 -62.81 29.60 32.66
N GLU A 771 -62.98 30.84 33.10
CA GLU A 771 -62.21 32.03 32.81
C GLU A 771 -60.76 31.91 33.25
N GLY A 772 -59.94 32.83 32.71
CA GLY A 772 -58.53 32.93 33.00
C GLY A 772 -58.22 33.39 34.42
N ASN A 773 -56.94 33.22 34.78
CA ASN A 773 -56.30 34.16 35.69
C ASN A 773 -54.78 34.15 35.49
N ASP A 774 -54.24 35.36 35.53
CA ASP A 774 -52.85 35.76 35.50
C ASP A 774 -52.03 35.30 36.74
N ASN A 775 -50.70 35.38 36.58
CA ASN A 775 -49.62 35.50 37.58
C ASN A 775 -49.10 34.22 38.27
N GLN A 776 -47.95 33.71 37.80
CA GLN A 776 -46.61 33.94 38.39
C GLN A 776 -45.49 33.32 37.54
#